data_AF-A0A1Y2XEK3-F1
#
_entry.id   AF-A0A1Y2XEK3-F1
#
_cell.length_a   1.000
_cell.length_b   1.000
_cell.length_c   1.000
_cell.angle_alpha   90.00
_cell.angle_beta   90.00
_cell.angle_gamma   90.00
#
_symmetry.space_group_name_H-M   'P 1'
#
loop_
_entity.id
_entity.type
_entity.pdbx_description
1 polymer ?
#
loop_
_entity_poly.entity_id
_entity_poly.type
_entity_poly.pdbx_seq_one_letter_code
_entity_poly.pdbx_strand_id
1 'polypeptide(L)'
;MLLKLPFIVFVIGAVAAPSPQSLDSSLTLLIDNDLQGASSPVSNSGVLLLETRSLEHAHETCEAVGEQLWSLAAGTQSIQANLNYLKYSDPDLRLSQFWVASENQSARAIDIDGHVAEVDPDTELPVLCSQSAPFSNVTFQDKGEKWQVTVKSNNESLTGYRDRLSFRFLGVRYAPQPKRFTYSESYVGNGSEVSALEYDSQCVQAGNIGSEDCLFLNIWTTYIPGPKSTKKPKPVMFWIHGGALINGAASDPTFDGGNLASRGDVVVVTVGYRLTTLGFLALNDGVTNGNFGLADQINALEWVRKNIQDFGGDPDRITIFGQSAGAGSVHALIASPKSIGKFAGAIPASNVASNDPSKGYTRYYTIEEEVEALGNAILEETGCANATSHVDCLRSISPHVLAGELSTYARFPVVDGTYLTSDRLQLEGPTLPVRIMMGTTRDDGGPFISYPTTTNETEYLQSQGYDVPPPELFPIPELENKTLALFNMAVRLVTDSIFRCGDQATAYHGLRSNRFHPVYFYEFNRTYQIAEWPQLDVCEPPKTPSHPYGDPSGEYSKCHSGELYYVFGNLFRQGLPMRDEFDLPFQQFILDSFSSFARSFDPNPDAGFLKARGFQSTLDEIERAGRWHPSTPEGEMTRRILQWPSSHGPFVEAEQCEYVGLPWN
;
A
#
# COMPACT_ATOMS: atom_id res chain seq x y z
N MET A 1 -15.36 63.25 -29.04
CA MET A 1 -16.08 62.30 -28.17
C MET A 1 -15.55 60.91 -28.48
N LEU A 2 -14.62 60.42 -27.66
CA LEU A 2 -14.18 59.01 -27.51
C LEU A 2 -13.01 59.05 -26.51
N LEU A 3 -13.33 58.87 -25.23
CA LEU A 3 -12.36 58.79 -24.13
C LEU A 3 -11.63 57.45 -24.20
N LYS A 4 -10.29 57.48 -24.08
CA LYS A 4 -9.47 56.30 -23.81
C LYS A 4 -9.61 55.94 -22.32
N LEU A 5 -10.09 54.74 -22.01
CA LEU A 5 -9.89 54.12 -20.69
C LEU A 5 -8.55 53.36 -20.69
N PRO A 6 -7.74 53.45 -19.62
CA PRO A 6 -6.58 52.58 -19.45
C PRO A 6 -7.05 51.20 -18.95
N PHE A 7 -6.59 50.15 -19.61
CA PHE A 7 -6.67 48.79 -19.08
C PHE A 7 -5.74 48.71 -17.86
N ILE A 8 -6.31 48.59 -16.67
CA ILE A 8 -5.58 48.18 -15.48
C ILE A 8 -5.43 46.67 -15.59
N VAL A 9 -4.23 46.21 -15.92
CA VAL A 9 -3.84 44.81 -15.76
C VAL A 9 -3.66 44.59 -14.26
N PHE A 10 -4.60 43.90 -13.62
CA PHE A 10 -4.36 43.30 -12.31
C PHE A 10 -3.33 42.19 -12.51
N VAL A 11 -2.08 42.48 -12.13
CA VAL A 11 -1.11 41.42 -11.84
C VAL A 11 -1.57 40.81 -10.53
N ILE A 12 -2.39 39.76 -10.60
CA ILE A 12 -2.60 38.86 -9.47
C ILE A 12 -1.25 38.16 -9.29
N GLY A 13 -0.45 38.62 -8.33
CA GLY A 13 0.73 37.88 -7.91
C GLY A 13 0.26 36.49 -7.47
N ALA A 14 0.89 35.43 -7.98
CA ALA A 14 0.61 34.08 -7.52
C ALA A 14 0.79 34.06 -5.99
N VAL A 15 -0.30 33.84 -5.27
CA VAL A 15 -0.23 33.67 -3.81
C VAL A 15 0.42 32.30 -3.61
N ALA A 16 1.57 32.28 -2.95
CA ALA A 16 2.25 31.02 -2.64
C ALA A 16 1.30 30.11 -1.85
N ALA A 17 1.29 28.82 -2.17
CA ALA A 17 0.44 27.87 -1.48
C ALA A 17 0.74 27.88 0.04
N PRO A 18 -0.28 27.74 0.89
CA PRO A 18 -0.10 27.77 2.34
C PRO A 18 0.82 26.64 2.80
N SER A 19 1.62 26.91 3.82
CA SER A 19 2.52 25.94 4.46
C SER A 19 2.35 25.98 5.98
N PRO A 20 2.72 24.92 6.71
CA PRO A 20 2.69 24.97 8.17
C PRO A 20 3.52 26.12 8.76
N GLN A 21 4.61 26.51 8.08
CA GLN A 21 5.45 27.63 8.49
C GLN A 21 4.79 28.99 8.20
N SER A 22 4.19 29.18 7.03
CA SER A 22 3.50 30.44 6.70
C SER A 22 2.24 30.65 7.53
N LEU A 23 1.61 29.55 7.95
CA LEU A 23 0.45 29.58 8.81
C LEU A 23 0.80 29.58 10.30
N ASP A 24 2.06 29.42 10.71
CA ASP A 24 2.50 29.10 12.09
C ASP A 24 1.57 28.06 12.74
N SER A 25 1.16 27.04 11.97
CA SER A 25 0.16 26.07 12.38
C SER A 25 0.36 24.72 11.73
N SER A 26 0.20 23.65 12.51
CA SER A 26 -0.05 22.31 11.98
C SER A 26 -1.37 22.28 11.20
N LEU A 27 -1.46 21.36 10.26
CA LEU A 27 -2.66 21.09 9.48
C LEU A 27 -3.15 19.68 9.81
N THR A 28 -4.32 19.55 10.44
CA THR A 28 -4.94 18.25 10.72
C THR A 28 -6.27 18.15 9.96
N LEU A 29 -6.38 17.20 9.04
CA LEU A 29 -7.62 16.87 8.35
C LEU A 29 -8.36 15.78 9.13
N LEU A 30 -9.61 16.05 9.50
CA LEU A 30 -10.50 15.09 10.14
C LEU A 30 -11.70 14.86 9.25
N ILE A 31 -12.06 13.60 9.05
CA ILE A 31 -13.27 13.20 8.34
C ILE A 31 -13.73 11.83 8.83
N ASP A 32 -15.04 11.66 8.92
CA ASP A 32 -15.66 10.35 9.09
C ASP A 32 -15.65 9.62 7.74
N ASN A 33 -14.68 8.71 7.57
CA ASN A 33 -14.49 7.96 6.34
C ASN A 33 -15.09 6.55 6.46
N ASP A 34 -16.31 6.41 5.97
CA ASP A 34 -17.04 5.14 5.88
C ASP A 34 -16.76 4.37 4.57
N LEU A 35 -15.82 4.82 3.74
CA LEU A 35 -15.45 4.25 2.43
C LEU A 35 -16.54 4.37 1.34
N GLN A 36 -17.57 5.19 1.54
CA GLN A 36 -18.61 5.46 0.53
C GLN A 36 -18.41 6.80 -0.21
N GLY A 37 -17.31 7.50 0.07
CA GLY A 37 -16.91 8.73 -0.61
C GLY A 37 -18.01 9.79 -0.63
N ALA A 38 -18.24 10.39 -1.80
CA ALA A 38 -19.25 11.44 -1.98
C ALA A 38 -20.71 10.97 -1.78
N SER A 39 -20.97 9.67 -1.86
CA SER A 39 -22.31 9.11 -1.62
C SER A 39 -22.60 8.86 -0.13
N SER A 40 -21.60 9.03 0.73
CA SER A 40 -21.75 8.84 2.18
C SER A 40 -22.73 9.85 2.79
N PRO A 41 -23.61 9.42 3.72
CA PRO A 41 -24.42 10.34 4.52
C PRO A 41 -23.58 11.25 5.42
N VAL A 42 -22.32 10.87 5.73
CA VAL A 42 -21.37 11.64 6.53
C VAL A 42 -20.30 12.33 5.68
N SER A 43 -20.50 12.42 4.36
CA SER A 43 -19.58 13.05 3.40
C SER A 43 -19.24 14.52 3.70
N ASN A 44 -20.12 15.23 4.42
CA ASN A 44 -19.92 16.62 4.83
C ASN A 44 -19.08 16.78 6.12
N SER A 45 -18.80 15.69 6.84
CA SER A 45 -18.17 15.73 8.17
C SER A 45 -16.75 16.34 8.20
N GLY A 46 -16.12 16.55 7.04
CA GLY A 46 -14.76 17.03 6.94
C GLY A 46 -14.52 18.39 7.64
N VAL A 47 -13.46 18.47 8.44
CA VAL A 47 -12.93 19.72 9.03
C VAL A 47 -11.41 19.75 8.98
N LEU A 48 -10.86 20.97 8.96
CA LEU A 48 -9.44 21.21 9.21
C LEU A 48 -9.27 21.80 10.61
N LEU A 49 -8.43 21.18 11.43
CA LEU A 49 -8.05 21.68 12.74
C LEU A 49 -6.69 22.38 12.66
N LEU A 50 -6.66 23.62 13.12
CA LEU A 50 -5.48 24.50 13.19
C LEU A 50 -5.19 24.92 14.64
N GLU A 51 -4.01 25.48 14.87
CA GLU A 51 -3.51 25.91 16.18
C GLU A 51 -4.26 27.14 16.72
N THR A 52 -4.01 27.46 17.99
CA THR A 52 -4.72 28.50 18.75
C THR A 52 -4.51 29.89 18.15
N ARG A 53 -5.61 30.63 17.98
CA ARG A 53 -5.66 32.01 17.47
C ARG A 53 -6.83 32.78 18.10
N SER A 54 -6.77 34.11 18.12
CA SER A 54 -7.96 34.99 18.24
C SER A 54 -8.95 34.77 17.08
N LEU A 55 -10.21 35.19 17.23
CA LEU A 55 -11.22 35.01 16.18
C LEU A 55 -10.87 35.66 14.83
N GLU A 56 -10.31 36.87 14.83
CA GLU A 56 -9.92 37.59 13.60
C GLU A 56 -8.90 36.78 12.79
N HIS A 57 -7.77 36.43 13.42
CA HIS A 57 -6.74 35.59 12.81
C HIS A 57 -7.24 34.17 12.47
N ALA A 58 -8.27 33.65 13.17
CA ALA A 58 -8.88 32.37 12.82
C ALA A 58 -9.57 32.41 11.45
N HIS A 59 -10.28 33.51 11.13
CA HIS A 59 -10.84 33.73 9.80
C HIS A 59 -9.74 33.81 8.74
N GLU A 60 -8.71 34.62 8.96
CA GLU A 60 -7.59 34.78 8.02
C GLU A 60 -6.89 33.44 7.73
N THR A 61 -6.67 32.64 8.78
CA THR A 61 -5.96 31.35 8.63
C THR A 61 -6.81 30.33 7.88
N CYS A 62 -8.13 30.30 8.09
CA CYS A 62 -9.03 29.47 7.27
C CYS A 62 -9.04 29.92 5.81
N GLU A 63 -9.12 31.24 5.55
CA GLU A 63 -9.09 31.78 4.19
C GLU A 63 -7.77 31.46 3.48
N ALA A 64 -6.65 31.51 4.21
CA ALA A 64 -5.33 31.18 3.67
C ALA A 64 -5.21 29.72 3.21
N VAL A 65 -5.96 28.80 3.81
CA VAL A 65 -6.08 27.41 3.32
C VAL A 65 -7.22 27.22 2.32
N GLY A 66 -7.87 28.28 1.85
CA GLY A 66 -8.98 28.21 0.90
C GLY A 66 -10.29 27.76 1.54
N GLU A 67 -10.47 27.96 2.83
CA GLU A 67 -11.64 27.55 3.60
C GLU A 67 -12.23 28.75 4.38
N GLN A 68 -13.28 28.47 5.13
CA GLN A 68 -13.87 29.40 6.09
C GLN A 68 -14.00 28.70 7.43
N LEU A 69 -14.30 29.42 8.51
CA LEU A 69 -14.69 28.78 9.77
C LEU A 69 -15.84 27.79 9.53
N TRP A 70 -15.78 26.63 10.17
CA TRP A 70 -16.79 25.59 10.01
C TRP A 70 -18.16 26.10 10.46
N SER A 71 -19.19 25.81 9.67
CA SER A 71 -20.54 26.37 9.86
C SER A 71 -21.45 25.46 10.68
N LEU A 72 -22.19 26.07 11.60
CA LEU A 72 -23.23 25.42 12.41
C LEU A 72 -24.48 25.03 11.62
N ALA A 73 -24.60 25.43 10.35
CA ALA A 73 -25.80 25.20 9.53
C ALA A 73 -26.16 23.71 9.35
N ALA A 74 -25.16 22.82 9.33
CA ALA A 74 -25.36 21.37 9.24
C ALA A 74 -25.67 20.71 10.60
N GLY A 75 -25.65 21.47 11.70
CA GLY A 75 -25.74 20.96 13.06
C GLY A 75 -24.44 20.31 13.55
N THR A 76 -24.22 20.36 14.87
CA THR A 76 -22.99 19.83 15.50
C THR A 76 -22.82 18.32 15.37
N GLN A 77 -23.93 17.60 15.18
CA GLN A 77 -23.93 16.15 14.93
C GLN A 77 -23.11 15.76 13.69
N SER A 78 -23.01 16.63 12.68
CA SER A 78 -22.27 16.34 11.44
C SER A 78 -20.77 16.13 11.65
N ILE A 79 -20.20 16.62 12.75
CA ILE A 79 -18.77 16.47 13.09
C ILE A 79 -18.53 15.74 14.40
N GLN A 80 -19.56 15.13 15.01
CA GLN A 80 -19.46 14.51 16.33
C GLN A 80 -18.40 13.40 16.38
N ALA A 81 -18.29 12.58 15.33
CA ALA A 81 -17.26 11.55 15.23
C ALA A 81 -15.83 12.14 15.24
N ASN A 82 -15.63 13.30 14.61
CA ASN A 82 -14.34 13.99 14.64
C ASN A 82 -13.99 14.52 16.03
N LEU A 83 -14.96 15.11 16.73
CA LEU A 83 -14.77 15.57 18.11
C LEU A 83 -14.48 14.40 19.07
N ASN A 84 -15.21 13.28 18.93
CA ASN A 84 -14.96 12.06 19.69
C ASN A 84 -13.56 11.51 19.42
N TYR A 85 -13.12 11.50 18.16
CA TYR A 85 -11.76 11.10 17.81
C TYR A 85 -10.70 12.04 18.37
N LEU A 86 -10.90 13.36 18.35
CA LEU A 86 -9.99 14.31 18.99
C LEU A 86 -9.88 14.04 20.50
N LYS A 87 -11.01 13.81 21.17
CA LYS A 87 -11.07 13.46 22.61
C LYS A 87 -10.30 12.18 22.95
N TYR A 88 -10.27 11.22 22.01
CA TYR A 88 -9.55 9.96 22.12
C TYR A 88 -8.05 10.13 21.82
N SER A 89 -7.72 10.79 20.71
CA SER A 89 -6.37 10.88 20.16
C SER A 89 -5.48 11.90 20.87
N ASP A 90 -6.09 12.95 21.44
CA ASP A 90 -5.38 14.04 22.10
C ASP A 90 -6.08 14.40 23.43
N PRO A 91 -5.62 13.81 24.56
CA PRO A 91 -6.18 14.10 25.88
C PRO A 91 -6.09 15.57 26.30
N ASP A 92 -5.15 16.34 25.75
CA ASP A 92 -4.97 17.75 26.11
C ASP A 92 -6.10 18.61 25.53
N LEU A 93 -6.78 18.13 24.48
CA LEU A 93 -7.92 18.81 23.86
C LEU A 93 -9.26 18.56 24.57
N ARG A 94 -9.28 17.77 25.65
CA ARG A 94 -10.53 17.39 26.36
C ARG A 94 -11.28 18.56 26.98
N LEU A 95 -10.61 19.66 27.26
CA LEU A 95 -11.21 20.87 27.82
C LEU A 95 -11.21 22.04 26.82
N SER A 96 -10.80 21.77 25.57
CA SER A 96 -10.68 22.79 24.55
C SER A 96 -12.03 23.16 23.96
N GLN A 97 -12.14 24.44 23.63
CA GLN A 97 -13.18 24.98 22.75
C GLN A 97 -12.53 25.33 21.42
N PHE A 98 -13.32 25.31 20.35
CA PHE A 98 -12.83 25.54 18.99
C PHE A 98 -13.65 26.63 18.31
N TRP A 99 -12.97 27.56 17.63
CA TRP A 99 -13.65 28.61 16.86
C TRP A 99 -14.51 28.01 15.74
N VAL A 100 -15.74 28.51 15.61
CA VAL A 100 -16.72 28.12 14.57
C VAL A 100 -17.45 29.35 14.01
N ALA A 101 -17.99 29.24 12.80
CA ALA A 101 -18.73 30.32 12.18
C ALA A 101 -20.09 30.54 12.85
N SER A 102 -20.55 31.79 12.81
CA SER A 102 -21.87 32.20 13.31
C SER A 102 -22.60 33.07 12.29
N GLU A 103 -23.90 32.81 12.07
CA GLU A 103 -24.74 33.54 11.11
C GLU A 103 -24.88 35.04 11.42
N ASN A 104 -24.76 35.43 12.69
CA ASN A 104 -24.91 36.81 13.15
C ASN A 104 -23.57 37.53 13.37
N GLN A 105 -22.45 36.97 12.89
CA GLN A 105 -21.08 37.46 13.15
C GLN A 105 -20.71 37.54 14.64
N SER A 106 -21.48 36.87 15.52
CA SER A 106 -21.13 36.75 16.93
C SER A 106 -20.00 35.74 17.12
N ALA A 107 -19.05 36.04 18.00
CA ALA A 107 -17.99 35.10 18.38
C ALA A 107 -18.59 33.85 19.04
N ARG A 108 -18.34 32.69 18.44
CA ARG A 108 -18.90 31.39 18.86
C ARG A 108 -17.82 30.33 18.86
N ALA A 109 -17.83 29.49 19.88
CA ALA A 109 -16.99 28.31 19.93
C ALA A 109 -17.82 27.05 20.21
N ILE A 110 -17.36 25.92 19.70
CA ILE A 110 -17.88 24.58 20.03
C ILE A 110 -16.91 23.89 20.99
N ASP A 111 -17.40 23.22 22.02
CA ASP A 111 -16.57 22.39 22.89
C ASP A 111 -16.42 20.96 22.35
N ILE A 112 -15.54 20.17 22.97
CA ILE A 112 -15.27 18.78 22.56
C ILE A 112 -16.50 17.85 22.65
N ASP A 113 -17.53 18.24 23.41
CA ASP A 113 -18.76 17.48 23.59
C ASP A 113 -19.89 17.99 22.65
N GLY A 114 -19.59 18.97 21.80
CA GLY A 114 -20.49 19.47 20.76
C GLY A 114 -21.42 20.61 21.22
N HIS A 115 -21.19 21.20 22.40
CA HIS A 115 -21.97 22.34 22.87
C HIS A 115 -21.40 23.65 22.32
N VAL A 116 -22.28 24.57 21.96
CA VAL A 116 -21.92 25.87 21.36
C VAL A 116 -22.22 26.99 22.35
N ALA A 117 -21.25 27.88 22.54
CA ALA A 117 -21.37 29.04 23.43
C ALA A 117 -20.84 30.32 22.77
N GLU A 118 -21.29 31.48 23.27
CA GLU A 118 -20.61 32.75 22.98
C GLU A 118 -19.29 32.81 23.73
N VAL A 119 -18.26 33.36 23.08
CA VAL A 119 -16.91 33.52 23.66
C VAL A 119 -16.40 34.92 23.33
N ASP A 120 -15.55 35.49 24.18
CA ASP A 120 -14.86 36.75 23.89
C ASP A 120 -13.99 36.58 22.62
N PRO A 121 -14.15 37.41 21.56
CA PRO A 121 -13.40 37.29 20.31
C PRO A 121 -11.88 37.36 20.45
N ASP A 122 -11.38 37.96 21.54
CA ASP A 122 -9.93 38.06 21.83
C ASP A 122 -9.38 36.79 22.50
N THR A 123 -10.23 35.78 22.78
CA THR A 123 -9.80 34.50 23.34
C THR A 123 -8.96 33.72 22.33
N GLU A 124 -7.84 33.14 22.78
CA GLU A 124 -7.01 32.27 21.97
C GLU A 124 -7.56 30.83 22.01
N LEU A 125 -8.17 30.37 20.91
CA LEU A 125 -8.73 29.02 20.80
C LEU A 125 -8.23 28.33 19.53
N PRO A 126 -8.07 26.99 19.53
CA PRO A 126 -7.91 26.22 18.29
C PRO A 126 -9.02 26.51 17.29
N VAL A 127 -8.72 26.33 15.99
CA VAL A 127 -9.64 26.73 14.92
C VAL A 127 -10.16 25.51 14.16
N LEU A 128 -11.47 25.43 13.95
CA LEU A 128 -12.09 24.49 13.01
C LEU A 128 -12.51 25.21 11.74
N CYS A 129 -11.78 24.96 10.66
CA CYS A 129 -12.19 25.38 9.32
C CYS A 129 -13.03 24.29 8.64
N SER A 130 -13.87 24.68 7.68
CA SER A 130 -14.46 23.73 6.76
C SER A 130 -13.39 22.94 6.03
N GLN A 131 -13.73 21.72 5.59
CA GLN A 131 -12.98 21.02 4.55
C GLN A 131 -13.92 20.83 3.37
N SER A 132 -13.80 21.69 2.37
CA SER A 132 -14.68 21.72 1.20
C SER A 132 -14.06 21.13 -0.06
N ALA A 133 -12.79 20.69 -0.02
CA ALA A 133 -12.13 20.04 -1.15
C ALA A 133 -12.96 18.84 -1.66
N PRO A 134 -13.04 18.59 -2.98
CA PRO A 134 -13.87 17.52 -3.51
C PRO A 134 -13.27 16.14 -3.20
N PHE A 135 -14.11 15.11 -3.25
CA PHE A 135 -13.63 13.74 -3.25
C PHE A 135 -12.92 13.44 -4.58
N SER A 136 -11.77 12.77 -4.50
CA SER A 136 -11.09 12.22 -5.68
C SER A 136 -11.61 10.84 -6.03
N ASN A 137 -11.54 10.46 -7.31
CA ASN A 137 -11.76 9.10 -7.78
C ASN A 137 -10.72 8.75 -8.88
N VAL A 138 -10.90 7.63 -9.57
CA VAL A 138 -9.97 7.18 -10.62
C VAL A 138 -9.91 8.10 -11.85
N THR A 139 -10.97 8.87 -12.13
CA THR A 139 -11.06 9.75 -13.31
C THR A 139 -11.04 11.25 -12.97
N PHE A 140 -11.18 11.63 -11.70
CA PHE A 140 -11.31 13.01 -11.27
C PHE A 140 -10.52 13.32 -10.00
N GLN A 141 -9.72 14.38 -10.06
CA GLN A 141 -8.98 14.96 -8.94
C GLN A 141 -8.91 16.47 -9.15
N ASP A 142 -9.30 17.27 -8.14
CA ASP A 142 -9.15 18.72 -8.20
C ASP A 142 -7.85 19.15 -7.53
N LYS A 143 -6.94 19.70 -8.33
CA LYS A 143 -5.59 20.11 -7.93
C LYS A 143 -5.42 21.63 -7.99
N GLY A 144 -6.53 22.36 -8.08
CA GLY A 144 -6.53 23.82 -8.16
C GLY A 144 -5.80 24.47 -6.99
N GLU A 145 -5.25 25.67 -7.22
CA GLU A 145 -4.43 26.43 -6.25
C GLU A 145 -5.08 26.54 -4.85
N LYS A 146 -6.42 26.63 -4.80
CA LYS A 146 -7.22 26.64 -3.57
C LYS A 146 -6.93 25.46 -2.63
N TRP A 147 -6.60 24.29 -3.19
CA TRP A 147 -6.41 23.06 -2.45
C TRP A 147 -4.94 22.74 -2.18
N GLN A 148 -4.02 23.55 -2.70
CA GLN A 148 -2.59 23.29 -2.61
C GLN A 148 -2.04 23.57 -1.22
N VAL A 149 -0.99 22.84 -0.86
CA VAL A 149 -0.25 23.01 0.39
C VAL A 149 1.22 22.73 0.13
N THR A 150 2.10 23.53 0.73
CA THR A 150 3.55 23.35 0.62
C THR A 150 4.13 22.78 1.91
N VAL A 151 4.97 21.75 1.78
CA VAL A 151 5.77 21.18 2.87
C VAL A 151 7.24 21.37 2.55
N LYS A 152 8.00 21.94 3.49
CA LYS A 152 9.46 21.98 3.39
C LYS A 152 10.02 20.65 3.87
N SER A 153 10.64 19.90 2.97
CA SER A 153 11.24 18.60 3.28
C SER A 153 12.41 18.31 2.34
N ASN A 154 13.39 17.54 2.80
CA ASN A 154 14.57 17.14 2.03
C ASN A 154 15.31 18.30 1.31
N ASN A 155 15.38 19.48 1.93
CA ASN A 155 15.93 20.71 1.33
C ASN A 155 15.18 21.19 0.07
N GLU A 156 13.86 20.99 0.01
CA GLU A 156 12.95 21.48 -1.04
C GLU A 156 11.65 21.98 -0.43
N SER A 157 10.92 22.80 -1.18
CA SER A 157 9.53 23.17 -0.89
C SER A 157 8.62 22.37 -1.82
N LEU A 158 8.00 21.31 -1.30
CA LEU A 158 7.15 20.38 -2.05
C LEU A 158 5.69 20.85 -1.99
N THR A 159 5.11 21.25 -3.13
CA THR A 159 3.71 21.69 -3.21
C THR A 159 2.83 20.53 -3.66
N GLY A 160 2.09 19.97 -2.71
CA GLY A 160 1.03 18.99 -2.94
C GLY A 160 -0.35 19.64 -2.94
N TYR A 161 -1.39 18.83 -2.85
CA TYR A 161 -2.77 19.28 -2.71
C TYR A 161 -3.52 18.41 -1.73
N ARG A 162 -4.67 18.88 -1.26
CA ARG A 162 -5.60 18.05 -0.47
C ARG A 162 -6.85 17.73 -1.27
N ASP A 163 -7.35 16.53 -1.10
CA ASP A 163 -8.73 16.22 -1.43
C ASP A 163 -9.57 16.15 -0.14
N ARG A 164 -10.79 15.64 -0.25
CA ARG A 164 -11.68 15.47 0.90
C ARG A 164 -11.12 14.54 1.99
N LEU A 165 -10.21 13.61 1.66
CA LEU A 165 -9.76 12.54 2.55
C LEU A 165 -8.36 12.77 3.12
N SER A 166 -7.47 13.42 2.36
CA SER A 166 -6.03 13.45 2.66
C SER A 166 -5.29 14.58 1.96
N PHE A 167 -4.16 14.98 2.53
CA PHE A 167 -3.09 15.69 1.82
C PHE A 167 -2.30 14.69 0.97
N ARG A 168 -1.93 15.10 -0.24
CA ARG A 168 -1.36 14.27 -1.30
C ARG A 168 -0.11 14.95 -1.87
N PHE A 169 1.00 14.23 -1.86
CA PHE A 169 2.27 14.63 -2.50
C PHE A 169 2.68 13.53 -3.44
N LEU A 170 2.47 13.74 -4.73
CA LEU A 170 2.64 12.76 -5.79
C LEU A 170 3.93 13.08 -6.56
N GLY A 171 4.66 12.05 -6.99
CA GLY A 171 5.89 12.24 -7.79
C GLY A 171 7.08 12.82 -7.00
N VAL A 172 7.19 12.54 -5.70
CA VAL A 172 8.30 13.02 -4.87
C VAL A 172 9.56 12.22 -5.18
N ARG A 173 10.63 12.89 -5.64
CA ARG A 173 11.90 12.25 -5.99
C ARG A 173 12.63 11.76 -4.74
N TYR A 174 13.00 10.49 -4.71
CA TYR A 174 13.83 9.93 -3.61
C TYR A 174 15.26 9.59 -4.04
N ALA A 175 15.51 9.49 -5.35
CA ALA A 175 16.84 9.27 -5.93
C ALA A 175 16.99 10.06 -7.25
N PRO A 176 18.20 10.54 -7.59
CA PRO A 176 18.46 11.00 -8.95
C PRO A 176 18.35 9.82 -9.92
N GLN A 177 18.13 10.11 -11.21
CA GLN A 177 18.19 9.08 -12.25
C GLN A 177 19.55 8.36 -12.19
N PRO A 178 19.59 7.06 -11.86
CA PRO A 178 20.84 6.32 -11.78
C PRO A 178 21.39 6.09 -13.18
N LYS A 179 22.71 5.99 -13.29
CA LYS A 179 23.32 5.40 -14.49
C LYS A 179 22.86 3.94 -14.58
N ARG A 180 22.62 3.43 -15.79
CA ARG A 180 22.24 2.02 -15.95
C ARG A 180 23.27 1.09 -15.31
N PHE A 181 22.71 0.08 -14.65
CA PHE A 181 23.45 -0.96 -13.93
C PHE A 181 24.37 -0.38 -12.86
N THR A 182 23.92 0.66 -12.17
CA THR A 182 24.50 1.14 -10.92
C THR A 182 23.41 1.23 -9.85
N TYR A 183 23.81 1.11 -8.59
CA TYR A 183 22.92 1.38 -7.47
C TYR A 183 22.46 2.85 -7.48
N SER A 184 21.25 3.10 -6.98
CA SER A 184 20.78 4.47 -6.80
C SER A 184 21.47 5.13 -5.61
N GLU A 185 21.57 6.45 -5.68
CA GLU A 185 22.15 7.28 -4.63
C GLU A 185 21.04 8.06 -3.91
N SER A 186 21.28 8.46 -2.66
CA SER A 186 20.30 9.25 -1.93
C SER A 186 20.12 10.64 -2.55
N TYR A 187 18.87 11.05 -2.74
CA TYR A 187 18.56 12.39 -3.23
C TYR A 187 18.49 13.41 -2.08
N VAL A 188 19.15 14.55 -2.26
CA VAL A 188 18.97 15.74 -1.43
C VAL A 188 18.59 16.88 -2.36
N GLY A 189 17.48 17.55 -2.05
CA GLY A 189 16.98 18.67 -2.82
C GLY A 189 17.94 19.86 -2.84
N ASN A 190 17.71 20.79 -3.75
CA ASN A 190 18.59 21.92 -4.02
C ASN A 190 18.05 23.29 -3.56
N GLY A 191 17.04 23.30 -2.70
CA GLY A 191 16.35 24.50 -2.20
C GLY A 191 15.23 25.01 -3.10
N SER A 192 14.88 24.28 -4.16
CA SER A 192 13.85 24.68 -5.12
C SER A 192 12.42 24.45 -4.63
N GLU A 193 11.49 25.10 -5.31
CA GLU A 193 10.06 24.80 -5.23
C GLU A 193 9.73 23.70 -6.25
N VAL A 194 9.18 22.59 -5.78
CA VAL A 194 8.89 21.41 -6.60
C VAL A 194 7.39 21.12 -6.52
N SER A 195 6.77 20.95 -7.69
CA SER A 195 5.38 20.50 -7.78
C SER A 195 5.29 19.02 -7.47
N ALA A 196 4.46 18.66 -6.50
CA ALA A 196 4.10 17.29 -6.13
C ALA A 196 2.59 17.03 -6.35
N LEU A 197 2.04 17.60 -7.43
CA LEU A 197 0.62 17.54 -7.77
C LEU A 197 0.27 16.34 -8.66
N GLU A 198 1.24 15.80 -9.39
CA GLU A 198 1.07 14.73 -10.37
C GLU A 198 1.93 13.54 -10.02
N TYR A 199 1.47 12.34 -10.37
CA TYR A 199 2.36 11.19 -10.41
C TYR A 199 3.44 11.45 -11.45
N ASP A 200 4.69 11.13 -11.11
CA ASP A 200 5.79 11.16 -12.07
C ASP A 200 5.89 9.81 -12.80
N SER A 201 6.87 9.70 -13.69
CA SER A 201 7.05 8.59 -14.62
C SER A 201 7.24 7.27 -13.89
N GLN A 202 6.47 6.25 -14.30
CA GLN A 202 6.75 4.86 -13.95
C GLN A 202 8.04 4.36 -14.62
N CYS A 203 8.67 3.33 -14.05
CA CYS A 203 9.88 2.77 -14.61
C CYS A 203 9.63 2.04 -15.93
N VAL A 204 10.65 2.02 -16.79
CA VAL A 204 10.62 1.31 -18.08
C VAL A 204 10.24 -0.16 -17.88
N GLN A 205 9.26 -0.61 -18.67
CA GLN A 205 8.73 -1.98 -18.66
C GLN A 205 8.16 -2.34 -20.04
N ALA A 206 7.69 -3.58 -20.19
CA ALA A 206 7.10 -4.06 -21.44
C ALA A 206 5.93 -3.17 -21.94
N GLY A 207 5.73 -3.13 -23.26
CA GLY A 207 4.72 -2.26 -23.89
C GLY A 207 5.25 -0.89 -24.34
N ASN A 208 6.58 -0.68 -24.31
CA ASN A 208 7.24 0.57 -24.70
C ASN A 208 6.73 1.78 -23.87
N ILE A 209 6.60 1.57 -22.56
CA ILE A 209 6.09 2.55 -21.59
C ILE A 209 7.12 2.80 -20.47
N GLY A 210 7.01 3.98 -19.86
CA GLY A 210 7.84 4.39 -18.72
C GLY A 210 9.06 5.21 -19.10
N SER A 211 9.87 5.54 -18.09
CA SER A 211 11.10 6.33 -18.18
C SER A 211 12.19 5.70 -17.32
N GLU A 212 13.47 5.94 -17.66
CA GLU A 212 14.58 5.58 -16.77
C GLU A 212 14.72 6.56 -15.60
N ASP A 213 14.24 7.79 -15.77
CA ASP A 213 14.02 8.70 -14.66
C ASP A 213 12.66 8.39 -14.03
N CYS A 214 12.64 7.49 -13.05
CA CYS A 214 11.42 6.92 -12.47
C CYS A 214 11.47 6.67 -10.95
N LEU A 215 12.51 7.14 -10.27
CA LEU A 215 12.72 6.87 -8.83
C LEU A 215 11.98 7.91 -7.97
N PHE A 216 10.65 7.76 -7.98
CA PHE A 216 9.70 8.61 -7.26
C PHE A 216 8.83 7.81 -6.29
N LEU A 217 8.33 8.49 -5.28
CA LEU A 217 7.36 7.99 -4.31
C LEU A 217 6.18 8.95 -4.17
N ASN A 218 5.09 8.45 -3.59
CA ASN A 218 3.87 9.22 -3.36
C ASN A 218 3.48 9.12 -1.88
N ILE A 219 2.96 10.20 -1.31
CA ILE A 219 2.63 10.30 0.12
C ILE A 219 1.18 10.76 0.29
N TRP A 220 0.43 10.02 1.13
CA TRP A 220 -0.88 10.40 1.63
C TRP A 220 -0.83 10.53 3.15
N THR A 221 -1.32 11.65 3.67
CA THR A 221 -1.38 11.92 5.11
C THR A 221 -2.61 12.75 5.48
N THR A 222 -3.07 12.64 6.72
CA THR A 222 -4.10 13.52 7.31
C THR A 222 -3.50 14.58 8.22
N TYR A 223 -2.18 14.59 8.39
CA TYR A 223 -1.51 15.47 9.33
C TYR A 223 -0.19 16.00 8.77
N ILE A 224 -0.03 17.32 8.78
CA ILE A 224 1.24 17.99 8.45
C ILE A 224 1.65 18.82 9.68
N PRO A 225 2.80 18.53 10.30
CA PRO A 225 3.23 19.22 11.51
C PRO A 225 3.64 20.67 11.25
N GLY A 226 3.19 21.55 12.13
CA GLY A 226 3.63 22.94 12.24
C GLY A 226 4.91 23.09 13.04
N PRO A 227 5.49 24.31 13.05
CA PRO A 227 6.77 24.59 13.71
C PRO A 227 6.77 24.34 15.22
N LYS A 228 5.60 24.37 15.86
CA LYS A 228 5.42 24.18 17.30
C LYS A 228 4.75 22.85 17.65
N SER A 229 4.59 21.95 16.68
CA SER A 229 3.89 20.69 16.92
C SER A 229 4.59 19.85 18.00
N THR A 230 3.79 19.36 18.92
CA THR A 230 4.16 18.33 19.90
C THR A 230 3.39 17.02 19.68
N LYS A 231 2.55 16.95 18.63
CA LYS A 231 1.73 15.77 18.36
C LYS A 231 2.61 14.57 18.00
N LYS A 232 2.20 13.40 18.47
CA LYS A 232 2.88 12.16 18.13
C LYS A 232 2.72 11.88 16.62
N PRO A 233 3.81 11.54 15.92
CA PRO A 233 3.73 11.17 14.52
C PRO A 233 2.91 9.87 14.35
N LYS A 234 2.35 9.68 13.15
CA LYS A 234 1.55 8.51 12.78
C LYS A 234 2.44 7.39 12.25
N PRO A 235 2.10 6.10 12.46
CA PRO A 235 2.83 5.02 11.81
C PRO A 235 2.77 5.15 10.28
N VAL A 236 3.77 4.59 9.61
CA VAL A 236 3.92 4.67 8.15
C VAL A 236 3.70 3.30 7.53
N MET A 237 2.81 3.21 6.54
CA MET A 237 2.64 2.03 5.70
C MET A 237 3.34 2.26 4.37
N PHE A 238 4.44 1.54 4.14
CA PHE A 238 5.31 1.67 2.97
C PHE A 238 5.04 0.55 1.96
N TRP A 239 4.36 0.87 0.87
CA TRP A 239 3.86 -0.04 -0.15
C TRP A 239 4.87 -0.30 -1.25
N ILE A 240 5.12 -1.58 -1.53
CA ILE A 240 5.93 -2.07 -2.65
C ILE A 240 5.01 -2.87 -3.58
N HIS A 241 4.84 -2.37 -4.80
CA HIS A 241 3.91 -2.98 -5.75
C HIS A 241 4.38 -4.35 -6.26
N GLY A 242 3.43 -5.16 -6.75
CA GLY A 242 3.69 -6.42 -7.44
C GLY A 242 4.06 -6.24 -8.91
N GLY A 243 3.74 -7.24 -9.74
CA GLY A 243 4.00 -7.20 -11.19
C GLY A 243 5.20 -8.05 -11.65
N ALA A 244 5.47 -9.13 -10.92
CA ALA A 244 6.50 -10.12 -11.23
C ALA A 244 7.94 -9.56 -11.37
N LEU A 245 8.20 -8.37 -10.79
CA LEU A 245 9.42 -7.56 -11.01
C LEU A 245 9.68 -7.19 -12.47
N ILE A 246 8.66 -7.29 -13.33
CA ILE A 246 8.71 -6.95 -14.76
C ILE A 246 7.85 -5.72 -15.05
N ASN A 247 6.72 -5.57 -14.37
CA ASN A 247 5.75 -4.49 -14.56
C ASN A 247 5.23 -3.94 -13.23
N GLY A 248 4.37 -2.92 -13.31
CA GLY A 248 3.75 -2.25 -12.17
C GLY A 248 4.22 -0.81 -12.00
N ALA A 249 3.50 -0.05 -11.16
CA ALA A 249 3.80 1.35 -10.89
C ALA A 249 3.30 1.78 -9.51
N ALA A 250 4.02 2.73 -8.88
CA ALA A 250 3.59 3.35 -7.62
C ALA A 250 2.28 4.17 -7.73
N SER A 251 1.91 4.54 -8.96
CA SER A 251 0.75 5.35 -9.32
C SER A 251 -0.50 4.54 -9.65
N ASP A 252 -0.46 3.21 -9.54
CA ASP A 252 -1.62 2.37 -9.82
C ASP A 252 -2.80 2.78 -8.92
N PRO A 253 -3.96 3.09 -9.50
CA PRO A 253 -5.11 3.57 -8.73
C PRO A 253 -5.65 2.51 -7.76
N THR A 254 -5.39 1.22 -7.98
CA THR A 254 -5.83 0.10 -7.13
C THR A 254 -5.44 0.34 -5.67
N PHE A 255 -4.24 0.90 -5.46
CA PHE A 255 -3.65 1.16 -4.15
C PHE A 255 -3.39 2.64 -3.87
N ASP A 256 -4.27 3.53 -4.37
CA ASP A 256 -4.33 4.92 -3.90
C ASP A 256 -4.46 4.95 -2.36
N GLY A 257 -3.56 5.69 -1.70
CA GLY A 257 -3.42 5.66 -0.24
C GLY A 257 -4.43 6.52 0.54
N GLY A 258 -5.31 7.28 -0.12
CA GLY A 258 -6.16 8.27 0.56
C GLY A 258 -7.12 7.67 1.59
N ASN A 259 -7.77 6.56 1.24
CA ASN A 259 -8.67 5.85 2.15
C ASN A 259 -7.93 5.23 3.34
N LEU A 260 -6.81 4.54 3.06
CA LEU A 260 -5.99 3.92 4.08
C LEU A 260 -5.39 4.96 5.04
N ALA A 261 -4.91 6.10 4.55
CA ALA A 261 -4.39 7.18 5.39
C ALA A 261 -5.48 7.79 6.29
N SER A 262 -6.66 8.08 5.71
CA SER A 262 -7.76 8.75 6.41
C SER A 262 -8.47 7.86 7.44
N ARG A 263 -8.91 6.67 6.99
CA ARG A 263 -9.62 5.71 7.84
C ARG A 263 -8.67 5.00 8.79
N GLY A 264 -7.53 4.54 8.27
CA GLY A 264 -6.53 3.79 9.02
C GLY A 264 -5.63 4.64 9.92
N ASP A 265 -5.76 5.96 9.87
CA ASP A 265 -5.00 6.88 10.75
C ASP A 265 -3.47 6.66 10.67
N VAL A 266 -2.98 6.52 9.45
CA VAL A 266 -1.57 6.23 9.11
C VAL A 266 -1.08 7.19 8.02
N VAL A 267 0.24 7.28 7.83
CA VAL A 267 0.82 7.83 6.60
C VAL A 267 1.04 6.69 5.62
N VAL A 268 0.62 6.87 4.37
CA VAL A 268 0.81 5.86 3.32
C VAL A 268 1.86 6.37 2.33
N VAL A 269 2.81 5.52 1.99
CA VAL A 269 3.83 5.79 0.98
C VAL A 269 3.81 4.69 -0.07
N THR A 270 3.73 5.03 -1.35
CA THR A 270 3.93 4.07 -2.47
C THR A 270 5.22 4.40 -3.21
N VAL A 271 6.01 3.40 -3.60
CA VAL A 271 7.34 3.59 -4.22
C VAL A 271 7.43 2.98 -5.61
N GLY A 272 8.03 3.71 -6.55
CA GLY A 272 8.45 3.18 -7.85
C GLY A 272 9.91 2.74 -7.79
N TYR A 273 10.25 1.60 -8.40
CA TYR A 273 11.61 1.04 -8.40
C TYR A 273 11.91 0.39 -9.75
N ARG A 274 13.19 0.26 -10.12
CA ARG A 274 13.56 -0.33 -11.42
C ARG A 274 13.11 -1.80 -11.50
N LEU A 275 12.58 -2.16 -12.66
CA LEU A 275 12.04 -3.47 -13.00
C LEU A 275 12.87 -4.10 -14.11
N THR A 276 12.59 -5.38 -14.43
CA THR A 276 13.18 -6.12 -15.56
C THR A 276 14.71 -6.19 -15.50
N THR A 277 15.34 -6.48 -16.64
CA THR A 277 16.80 -6.47 -16.83
C THR A 277 17.45 -5.19 -16.31
N LEU A 278 16.77 -4.04 -16.42
CA LEU A 278 17.28 -2.75 -15.93
C LEU A 278 17.40 -2.67 -14.39
N GLY A 279 16.57 -3.44 -13.68
CA GLY A 279 16.54 -3.48 -12.22
C GLY A 279 17.33 -4.64 -11.61
N PHE A 280 17.52 -5.74 -12.32
CA PHE A 280 17.95 -6.99 -11.66
C PHE A 280 19.12 -7.72 -12.31
N LEU A 281 19.56 -7.35 -13.51
CA LEU A 281 20.67 -8.04 -14.19
C LEU A 281 21.96 -8.07 -13.36
N ALA A 282 22.50 -9.27 -13.15
CA ALA A 282 23.87 -9.49 -12.72
C ALA A 282 24.73 -10.14 -13.83
N LEU A 283 26.02 -9.80 -13.86
CA LEU A 283 27.05 -10.35 -14.75
C LEU A 283 28.35 -10.64 -13.96
N ASN A 284 29.17 -11.57 -14.48
CA ASN A 284 30.50 -11.88 -13.94
C ASN A 284 31.57 -10.86 -14.37
N ASP A 285 31.24 -9.56 -14.33
CA ASP A 285 32.13 -8.46 -14.71
C ASP A 285 32.60 -7.61 -13.50
N GLY A 286 32.07 -7.90 -12.30
CA GLY A 286 32.36 -7.19 -11.05
C GLY A 286 31.75 -5.78 -10.94
N VAL A 287 30.97 -5.35 -11.95
CA VAL A 287 30.34 -4.02 -12.04
C VAL A 287 28.82 -4.15 -12.02
N THR A 288 28.28 -5.11 -12.77
CA THR A 288 26.86 -5.37 -12.93
C THR A 288 26.45 -6.44 -11.92
N ASN A 289 26.21 -6.05 -10.66
CA ASN A 289 26.05 -7.01 -9.56
C ASN A 289 24.57 -7.32 -9.19
N GLY A 290 23.61 -7.01 -10.07
CA GLY A 290 22.19 -7.19 -9.79
C GLY A 290 21.64 -6.30 -8.67
N ASN A 291 20.43 -6.63 -8.19
CA ASN A 291 19.76 -5.97 -7.06
C ASN A 291 19.57 -4.45 -7.17
N PHE A 292 19.61 -3.84 -8.36
CA PHE A 292 19.42 -2.40 -8.51
C PHE A 292 18.01 -1.95 -8.09
N GLY A 293 16.98 -2.71 -8.45
CA GLY A 293 15.59 -2.47 -8.03
C GLY A 293 15.39 -2.67 -6.51
N LEU A 294 16.06 -3.66 -5.92
CA LEU A 294 16.07 -3.84 -4.45
C LEU A 294 16.77 -2.67 -3.75
N ALA A 295 17.90 -2.21 -4.29
CA ALA A 295 18.61 -1.04 -3.79
C ALA A 295 17.76 0.24 -3.88
N ASP A 296 16.98 0.41 -4.95
CA ASP A 296 16.04 1.51 -5.09
C ASP A 296 14.97 1.51 -3.99
N GLN A 297 14.38 0.35 -3.69
CA GLN A 297 13.42 0.21 -2.59
C GLN A 297 14.05 0.55 -1.23
N ILE A 298 15.29 0.13 -0.97
CA ILE A 298 16.01 0.47 0.28
C ILE A 298 16.34 1.96 0.35
N ASN A 299 16.72 2.58 -0.77
CA ASN A 299 17.03 4.00 -0.82
C ASN A 299 15.76 4.86 -0.64
N ALA A 300 14.63 4.43 -1.18
CA ALA A 300 13.33 5.04 -0.89
C ALA A 300 12.94 4.90 0.58
N LEU A 301 13.17 3.73 1.19
CA LEU A 301 12.95 3.54 2.63
C LEU A 301 13.84 4.47 3.46
N GLU A 302 15.10 4.67 3.07
CA GLU A 302 16.00 5.64 3.70
C GLU A 302 15.49 7.08 3.56
N TRP A 303 15.02 7.45 2.37
CA TRP A 303 14.40 8.76 2.16
C TRP A 303 13.20 8.95 3.08
N VAL A 304 12.32 7.95 3.21
CA VAL A 304 11.17 7.98 4.11
C VAL A 304 11.63 8.13 5.56
N ARG A 305 12.59 7.33 6.03
CA ARG A 305 13.11 7.47 7.41
C ARG A 305 13.65 8.87 7.70
N LYS A 306 14.30 9.50 6.74
CA LYS A 306 14.91 10.83 6.91
C LYS A 306 13.88 11.96 6.88
N ASN A 307 12.80 11.81 6.12
CA ASN A 307 11.95 12.95 5.72
C ASN A 307 10.47 12.81 6.12
N ILE A 308 9.97 11.61 6.42
CA ILE A 308 8.52 11.39 6.61
C ILE A 308 7.92 12.11 7.82
N GLN A 309 8.76 12.52 8.78
CA GLN A 309 8.34 13.37 9.90
C GLN A 309 7.74 14.69 9.43
N ASP A 310 8.25 15.28 8.34
CA ASP A 310 7.72 16.52 7.76
C ASP A 310 6.29 16.35 7.22
N PHE A 311 5.86 15.11 7.00
CA PHE A 311 4.54 14.70 6.56
C PHE A 311 3.72 14.04 7.69
N GLY A 312 4.16 14.20 8.94
CA GLY A 312 3.48 13.67 10.11
C GLY A 312 3.68 12.18 10.37
N GLY A 313 4.61 11.53 9.66
CA GLY A 313 4.92 10.11 9.80
C GLY A 313 6.03 9.81 10.81
N ASP A 314 6.01 8.62 11.38
CA ASP A 314 6.95 8.13 12.39
C ASP A 314 8.00 7.22 11.74
N PRO A 315 9.27 7.65 11.62
CA PRO A 315 10.30 6.89 10.92
C PRO A 315 10.77 5.64 11.67
N ASP A 316 10.36 5.47 12.93
CA ASP A 316 10.65 4.28 13.74
C ASP A 316 9.47 3.31 13.81
N ARG A 317 8.29 3.70 13.28
CA ARG A 317 7.12 2.84 13.13
C ARG A 317 6.70 2.71 11.67
N ILE A 318 7.65 2.25 10.85
CA ILE A 318 7.41 1.89 9.46
C ILE A 318 7.02 0.41 9.37
N THR A 319 5.90 0.14 8.71
CA THR A 319 5.49 -1.19 8.26
C THR A 319 5.64 -1.26 6.75
N ILE A 320 6.58 -2.07 6.27
CA ILE A 320 6.70 -2.37 4.84
C ILE A 320 5.64 -3.41 4.46
N PHE A 321 4.98 -3.23 3.32
CA PHE A 321 4.01 -4.19 2.83
C PHE A 321 4.01 -4.22 1.31
N GLY A 322 3.70 -5.38 0.76
CA GLY A 322 3.70 -5.61 -0.68
C GLY A 322 2.96 -6.88 -1.01
N GLN A 323 2.56 -7.00 -2.26
CA GLN A 323 1.79 -8.13 -2.76
C GLN A 323 2.52 -8.81 -3.91
N SER A 324 2.45 -10.14 -4.00
CA SER A 324 3.10 -10.91 -5.08
C SER A 324 4.62 -10.69 -5.09
N ALA A 325 5.19 -10.27 -6.22
CA ALA A 325 6.59 -9.82 -6.31
C ALA A 325 6.97 -8.71 -5.32
N GLY A 326 6.01 -7.86 -4.94
CA GLY A 326 6.20 -6.87 -3.87
C GLY A 326 6.32 -7.52 -2.50
N ALA A 327 5.61 -8.64 -2.26
CA ALA A 327 5.80 -9.45 -1.06
C ALA A 327 7.15 -10.19 -1.07
N GLY A 328 7.61 -10.64 -2.24
CA GLY A 328 8.97 -11.15 -2.43
C GLY A 328 10.04 -10.09 -2.17
N SER A 329 9.76 -8.84 -2.54
CA SER A 329 10.61 -7.69 -2.18
C SER A 329 10.63 -7.45 -0.67
N VAL A 330 9.47 -7.48 0.01
CA VAL A 330 9.39 -7.44 1.49
C VAL A 330 10.22 -8.57 2.11
N HIS A 331 10.13 -9.79 1.58
CA HIS A 331 10.93 -10.93 2.03
C HIS A 331 12.43 -10.66 1.89
N ALA A 332 12.88 -10.15 0.73
CA ALA A 332 14.28 -9.78 0.49
C ALA A 332 14.75 -8.66 1.43
N LEU A 333 13.89 -7.68 1.74
CA LEU A 333 14.19 -6.59 2.68
C LEU A 333 14.32 -7.07 4.13
N ILE A 334 13.59 -8.12 4.53
CA ILE A 334 13.78 -8.78 5.84
C ILE A 334 15.13 -9.53 5.87
N ALA A 335 15.49 -10.19 4.77
CA ALA A 335 16.75 -10.93 4.66
C ALA A 335 17.99 -10.02 4.54
N SER A 336 17.83 -8.82 3.99
CA SER A 336 18.95 -7.93 3.66
C SER A 336 19.58 -7.26 4.89
N PRO A 337 20.90 -7.36 5.09
CA PRO A 337 21.60 -6.59 6.12
C PRO A 337 21.57 -5.07 5.85
N LYS A 338 21.22 -4.64 4.63
CA LYS A 338 21.09 -3.23 4.27
C LYS A 338 19.75 -2.63 4.65
N SER A 339 18.74 -3.42 5.02
CA SER A 339 17.42 -2.90 5.39
C SER A 339 16.88 -3.39 6.72
N ILE A 340 17.36 -4.52 7.24
CA ILE A 340 16.92 -4.99 8.55
C ILE A 340 17.19 -3.94 9.64
N GLY A 341 16.18 -3.65 10.47
CA GLY A 341 16.22 -2.58 11.47
C GLY A 341 15.84 -1.18 10.94
N LYS A 342 15.41 -1.08 9.68
CA LYS A 342 14.86 0.17 9.10
C LYS A 342 13.34 0.23 9.05
N PHE A 343 12.68 -0.84 9.46
CA PHE A 343 11.25 -0.97 9.58
C PHE A 343 10.95 -1.86 10.80
N ALA A 344 9.77 -1.67 11.39
CA ALA A 344 9.34 -2.36 12.60
C ALA A 344 8.27 -3.43 12.33
N GLY A 345 7.52 -3.28 11.23
CA GLY A 345 6.52 -4.25 10.77
C GLY A 345 6.75 -4.68 9.32
N ALA A 346 6.29 -5.87 8.96
CA ALA A 346 6.29 -6.37 7.60
C ALA A 346 5.01 -7.13 7.27
N ILE A 347 4.46 -6.89 6.07
CA ILE A 347 3.32 -7.63 5.51
C ILE A 347 3.63 -8.13 4.09
N PRO A 348 4.23 -9.32 3.95
CA PRO A 348 4.34 -9.99 2.66
C PRO A 348 3.02 -10.70 2.32
N ALA A 349 2.20 -10.08 1.46
CA ALA A 349 0.89 -10.59 1.04
C ALA A 349 1.00 -11.47 -0.21
N SER A 350 0.52 -12.72 -0.13
CA SER A 350 0.61 -13.71 -1.21
C SER A 350 2.03 -13.82 -1.77
N ASN A 351 2.99 -14.07 -0.88
CA ASN A 351 4.39 -14.15 -1.25
C ASN A 351 4.66 -15.41 -2.08
N VAL A 352 5.43 -15.25 -3.15
CA VAL A 352 5.78 -16.35 -4.05
C VAL A 352 6.91 -17.16 -3.38
N ALA A 353 6.54 -18.12 -2.54
CA ALA A 353 7.46 -18.83 -1.67
C ALA A 353 7.81 -20.22 -2.21
N SER A 354 8.67 -20.28 -3.23
CA SER A 354 9.10 -21.55 -3.85
C SER A 354 10.58 -21.86 -3.56
N ASN A 355 10.91 -23.15 -3.52
CA ASN A 355 12.31 -23.63 -3.46
C ASN A 355 13.00 -23.57 -4.84
N ASP A 356 12.24 -23.36 -5.91
CA ASP A 356 12.75 -23.22 -7.26
C ASP A 356 13.32 -21.81 -7.50
N PRO A 357 14.63 -21.66 -7.76
CA PRO A 357 15.20 -20.34 -8.06
C PRO A 357 14.65 -19.66 -9.30
N SER A 358 14.08 -20.42 -10.26
CA SER A 358 13.42 -19.83 -11.43
C SER A 358 12.17 -19.01 -11.04
N LYS A 359 11.74 -19.14 -9.78
CA LYS A 359 10.67 -18.40 -9.11
C LYS A 359 11.24 -17.55 -7.97
N GLY A 360 12.48 -17.06 -8.12
CA GLY A 360 13.41 -16.61 -7.08
C GLY A 360 13.03 -15.39 -6.22
N TYR A 361 11.90 -15.46 -5.53
CA TYR A 361 11.49 -14.49 -4.51
C TYR A 361 11.91 -14.90 -3.09
N THR A 362 12.14 -16.20 -2.87
CA THR A 362 12.53 -16.78 -1.57
C THR A 362 13.80 -17.65 -1.61
N ARG A 363 14.15 -18.19 -2.79
CA ARG A 363 15.47 -18.77 -3.08
C ARG A 363 16.15 -17.93 -4.17
N TYR A 364 17.18 -17.19 -3.80
CA TYR A 364 17.88 -16.25 -4.67
C TYR A 364 18.96 -16.96 -5.47
N TYR A 365 19.19 -16.52 -6.72
CA TYR A 365 20.34 -16.97 -7.50
C TYR A 365 21.64 -16.40 -6.93
N THR A 366 22.74 -17.14 -7.03
CA THR A 366 24.06 -16.50 -7.07
C THR A 366 24.23 -15.72 -8.38
N ILE A 367 25.19 -14.79 -8.45
CA ILE A 367 25.47 -14.08 -9.71
C ILE A 367 25.78 -15.07 -10.83
N GLU A 368 26.58 -16.09 -10.55
CA GLU A 368 26.96 -17.12 -11.51
C GLU A 368 25.76 -17.91 -12.03
N GLU A 369 24.82 -18.29 -11.15
CA GLU A 369 23.60 -18.99 -11.55
C GLU A 369 22.68 -18.11 -12.40
N GLU A 370 22.54 -16.82 -12.08
CA GLU A 370 21.74 -15.91 -12.91
C GLU A 370 22.38 -15.71 -14.29
N VAL A 371 23.71 -15.58 -14.36
CA VAL A 371 24.43 -15.47 -15.62
C VAL A 371 24.21 -16.69 -16.50
N GLU A 372 24.29 -17.88 -15.93
CA GLU A 372 24.05 -19.14 -16.66
C GLU A 372 22.59 -19.27 -17.11
N ALA A 373 21.63 -18.94 -16.24
CA ALA A 373 20.21 -19.10 -16.51
C ALA A 373 19.64 -18.02 -17.46
N LEU A 374 20.11 -16.77 -17.35
CA LEU A 374 19.47 -15.60 -17.96
C LEU A 374 20.49 -14.67 -18.65
N GLY A 375 21.60 -14.35 -17.98
CA GLY A 375 22.55 -13.33 -18.43
C GLY A 375 23.18 -13.61 -19.79
N ASN A 376 23.60 -14.85 -20.05
CA ASN A 376 24.20 -15.25 -21.32
C ASN A 376 23.24 -15.08 -22.49
N ALA A 377 21.98 -15.49 -22.34
CA ALA A 377 20.95 -15.33 -23.37
C ALA A 377 20.67 -13.85 -23.67
N ILE A 378 20.61 -13.01 -22.64
CA ILE A 378 20.45 -11.55 -22.80
C ILE A 378 21.63 -10.95 -23.57
N LEU A 379 22.87 -11.36 -23.24
CA LEU A 379 24.07 -10.89 -23.95
C LEU A 379 24.09 -11.34 -25.41
N GLU A 380 23.64 -12.56 -25.72
CA GLU A 380 23.54 -13.07 -27.08
C GLU A 380 22.49 -12.31 -27.89
N GLU A 381 21.27 -12.17 -27.36
CA GLU A 381 20.13 -11.52 -28.03
C GLU A 381 20.39 -10.02 -28.29
N THR A 382 21.10 -9.36 -27.38
CA THR A 382 21.49 -7.94 -27.54
C THR A 382 22.74 -7.74 -28.41
N GLY A 383 23.41 -8.81 -28.84
CA GLY A 383 24.68 -8.75 -29.56
C GLY A 383 25.87 -8.30 -28.71
N CYS A 384 25.74 -8.29 -27.38
CA CYS A 384 26.76 -7.84 -26.44
C CYS A 384 27.70 -8.96 -25.94
N ALA A 385 27.45 -10.23 -26.24
CA ALA A 385 28.24 -11.38 -25.76
C ALA A 385 29.75 -11.29 -26.05
N ASN A 386 30.14 -10.74 -27.21
CA ASN A 386 31.54 -10.61 -27.63
C ASN A 386 32.11 -9.18 -27.43
N ALA A 387 31.36 -8.29 -26.76
CA ALA A 387 31.84 -6.93 -26.50
C ALA A 387 32.99 -6.94 -25.48
N THR A 388 33.95 -6.02 -25.64
CA THR A 388 35.05 -5.86 -24.66
C THR A 388 34.54 -5.48 -23.26
N SER A 389 33.43 -4.73 -23.19
CA SER A 389 32.71 -4.39 -21.97
C SER A 389 31.23 -4.70 -22.21
N HIS A 390 30.74 -5.77 -21.58
CA HIS A 390 29.34 -6.18 -21.68
C HIS A 390 28.42 -5.06 -21.17
N VAL A 391 28.75 -4.47 -20.01
CA VAL A 391 27.95 -3.39 -19.41
C VAL A 391 27.88 -2.13 -20.28
N ASP A 392 28.97 -1.73 -20.94
CA ASP A 392 28.94 -0.55 -21.82
C ASP A 392 28.21 -0.81 -23.14
N CYS A 393 28.28 -2.04 -23.65
CA CYS A 393 27.45 -2.46 -24.78
C CYS A 393 25.96 -2.39 -24.41
N LEU A 394 25.55 -2.98 -23.29
CA LEU A 394 24.16 -2.95 -22.82
C LEU A 394 23.66 -1.52 -22.53
N ARG A 395 24.53 -0.63 -22.04
CA ARG A 395 24.22 0.81 -21.87
C ARG A 395 23.91 1.52 -23.18
N SER A 396 24.33 1.00 -24.33
CA SER A 396 24.02 1.57 -25.64
C SER A 396 22.71 1.08 -26.24
N ILE A 397 22.13 0.00 -25.71
CA ILE A 397 20.85 -0.56 -26.17
C ILE A 397 19.68 0.31 -25.70
N SER A 398 18.56 0.34 -26.41
CA SER A 398 17.35 1.02 -25.93
C SER A 398 16.88 0.38 -24.61
N PRO A 399 16.47 1.16 -23.58
CA PRO A 399 15.99 0.59 -22.33
C PRO A 399 14.69 -0.20 -22.54
N HIS A 400 13.85 0.20 -23.51
CA HIS A 400 12.62 -0.51 -23.85
C HIS A 400 12.89 -1.88 -24.48
N VAL A 401 13.98 -2.02 -25.25
CA VAL A 401 14.41 -3.32 -25.77
C VAL A 401 14.77 -4.23 -24.61
N LEU A 402 15.62 -3.75 -23.69
CA LEU A 402 16.08 -4.52 -22.52
C LEU A 402 14.95 -4.92 -21.56
N ALA A 403 13.87 -4.13 -21.51
CA ALA A 403 12.77 -4.31 -20.57
C ALA A 403 11.54 -5.01 -21.16
N GLY A 404 11.41 -5.12 -22.48
CA GLY A 404 10.15 -5.56 -23.08
C GLY A 404 10.21 -6.24 -24.45
N GLU A 405 11.38 -6.32 -25.09
CA GLU A 405 11.51 -6.93 -26.42
C GLU A 405 12.39 -8.19 -26.42
N LEU A 406 12.99 -8.55 -25.28
CA LEU A 406 13.82 -9.75 -25.15
C LEU A 406 12.96 -11.01 -24.96
N SER A 407 13.52 -12.15 -25.37
CA SER A 407 12.96 -13.48 -25.11
C SER A 407 13.02 -13.88 -23.63
N THR A 408 13.94 -13.31 -22.86
CA THR A 408 14.11 -13.56 -21.42
C THR A 408 14.55 -12.29 -20.67
N TYR A 409 14.29 -12.24 -19.36
CA TYR A 409 14.59 -11.09 -18.50
C TYR A 409 15.24 -11.52 -17.19
N ALA A 410 16.32 -10.84 -16.83
CA ALA A 410 16.84 -10.86 -15.46
C ALA A 410 15.88 -10.03 -14.58
N ARG A 411 15.23 -10.65 -13.60
CA ARG A 411 14.16 -10.00 -12.83
C ARG A 411 14.17 -10.33 -11.34
N PHE A 412 15.05 -11.21 -10.88
CA PHE A 412 15.03 -11.68 -9.49
C PHE A 412 16.19 -11.07 -8.70
N PRO A 413 16.05 -10.91 -7.38
CA PRO A 413 17.20 -10.61 -6.53
C PRO A 413 18.25 -11.72 -6.57
N VAL A 414 19.52 -11.34 -6.41
CA VAL A 414 20.67 -12.25 -6.41
C VAL A 414 21.50 -12.11 -5.13
N VAL A 415 22.26 -13.15 -4.80
CA VAL A 415 23.26 -13.13 -3.73
C VAL A 415 24.50 -12.38 -4.23
N ASP A 416 24.54 -11.07 -3.97
CA ASP A 416 25.62 -10.17 -4.38
C ASP A 416 26.65 -9.90 -3.25
N GLY A 417 26.43 -10.45 -2.06
CA GLY A 417 27.27 -10.24 -0.88
C GLY A 417 27.16 -8.85 -0.25
N THR A 418 26.32 -7.96 -0.79
CA THR A 418 26.13 -6.58 -0.31
C THR A 418 24.71 -6.34 0.19
N TYR A 419 23.72 -6.58 -0.67
CA TYR A 419 22.30 -6.46 -0.37
C TYR A 419 21.72 -7.80 0.08
N LEU A 420 22.17 -8.91 -0.49
CA LEU A 420 21.81 -10.26 -0.03
C LEU A 420 23.08 -11.08 0.15
N THR A 421 23.26 -11.62 1.36
CA THR A 421 24.45 -12.39 1.74
C THR A 421 24.19 -13.90 1.82
N SER A 422 22.95 -14.32 1.60
CA SER A 422 22.51 -15.71 1.60
C SER A 422 21.45 -15.93 0.54
N ASP A 423 21.33 -17.16 0.08
CA ASP A 423 20.37 -17.58 -0.96
C ASP A 423 18.92 -17.62 -0.46
N ARG A 424 18.67 -17.40 0.83
CA ARG A 424 17.36 -17.38 1.47
C ARG A 424 17.35 -16.54 2.73
N LEU A 425 16.16 -16.22 3.24
CA LEU A 425 16.00 -15.66 4.58
C LEU A 425 16.53 -16.65 5.63
N GLN A 426 17.49 -16.21 6.43
CA GLN A 426 18.04 -17.01 7.53
C GLN A 426 17.05 -17.09 8.68
N LEU A 427 16.44 -18.26 8.83
CA LEU A 427 15.47 -18.57 9.88
C LEU A 427 16.11 -19.00 11.20
N GLU A 428 17.45 -19.11 11.28
CA GLU A 428 18.15 -19.34 12.53
C GLU A 428 18.84 -18.05 13.03
N GLY A 429 19.11 -18.00 14.34
CA GLY A 429 19.82 -16.89 14.99
C GLY A 429 18.96 -16.08 15.96
N PRO A 430 19.43 -14.89 16.39
CA PRO A 430 18.70 -14.02 17.33
C PRO A 430 17.32 -13.64 16.79
N THR A 431 16.36 -13.25 17.62
CA THR A 431 15.06 -12.78 17.12
C THR A 431 15.22 -11.55 16.20
N LEU A 432 14.53 -11.52 15.07
CA LEU A 432 14.50 -10.38 14.17
C LEU A 432 13.78 -9.19 14.82
N PRO A 433 14.26 -7.95 14.61
CA PRO A 433 13.59 -6.74 15.10
C PRO A 433 12.37 -6.33 14.25
N VAL A 434 11.58 -7.28 13.77
CA VAL A 434 10.39 -7.05 12.93
C VAL A 434 9.19 -7.84 13.43
N ARG A 435 8.00 -7.26 13.37
CA ARG A 435 6.71 -7.93 13.57
C ARG A 435 6.12 -8.31 12.22
N ILE A 436 5.58 -9.51 12.09
CA ILE A 436 5.10 -10.05 10.81
C ILE A 436 3.61 -10.36 10.88
N MET A 437 2.87 -9.85 9.89
CA MET A 437 1.56 -10.36 9.51
C MET A 437 1.67 -10.83 8.06
N MET A 438 1.24 -12.03 7.72
CA MET A 438 1.39 -12.57 6.36
C MET A 438 0.24 -13.49 6.01
N GLY A 439 0.08 -13.81 4.73
CA GLY A 439 -1.00 -14.70 4.32
C GLY A 439 -1.23 -14.71 2.83
N THR A 440 -2.11 -15.59 2.39
CA THR A 440 -2.42 -15.86 0.98
C THR A 440 -3.89 -15.55 0.68
N THR A 441 -4.27 -15.59 -0.59
CA THR A 441 -5.66 -15.88 -0.97
C THR A 441 -5.83 -17.40 -1.03
N ARG A 442 -7.06 -17.90 -0.88
CA ARG A 442 -7.32 -19.36 -0.86
C ARG A 442 -6.89 -20.06 -2.17
N ASP A 443 -7.02 -19.37 -3.30
CA ASP A 443 -6.81 -19.92 -4.65
C ASP A 443 -5.77 -19.11 -5.44
N ASP A 444 -4.73 -18.64 -4.75
CA ASP A 444 -3.64 -17.80 -5.28
C ASP A 444 -3.02 -18.36 -6.58
N GLY A 445 -2.94 -19.69 -6.71
CA GLY A 445 -2.37 -20.37 -7.88
C GLY A 445 -3.22 -20.31 -9.14
N GLY A 446 -4.50 -19.94 -9.05
CA GLY A 446 -5.43 -19.99 -10.19
C GLY A 446 -4.98 -19.19 -11.42
N PRO A 447 -4.60 -17.92 -11.26
CA PRO A 447 -4.06 -17.07 -12.33
C PRO A 447 -2.79 -17.57 -13.04
N PHE A 448 -2.07 -18.54 -12.43
CA PHE A 448 -0.77 -18.99 -12.91
C PHE A 448 -0.85 -20.24 -13.79
N ILE A 449 -2.07 -20.71 -14.07
CA ILE A 449 -2.35 -21.83 -14.97
C ILE A 449 -3.49 -21.47 -15.92
N SER A 450 -3.47 -22.07 -17.12
CA SER A 450 -4.54 -21.89 -18.10
C SER A 450 -5.75 -22.77 -17.78
N TYR A 451 -6.96 -22.30 -18.09
CA TYR A 451 -8.17 -23.13 -17.93
C TYR A 451 -8.09 -24.38 -18.84
N PRO A 452 -8.46 -25.60 -18.37
CA PRO A 452 -8.21 -26.83 -19.11
C PRO A 452 -9.12 -26.95 -20.34
N THR A 453 -8.54 -27.33 -21.48
CA THR A 453 -9.27 -27.69 -22.71
C THR A 453 -9.44 -29.21 -22.87
N THR A 454 -8.92 -29.99 -21.92
CA THR A 454 -8.96 -31.45 -21.87
C THR A 454 -9.42 -31.91 -20.49
N THR A 455 -10.00 -33.11 -20.40
CA THR A 455 -10.30 -33.78 -19.13
C THR A 455 -9.23 -34.80 -18.75
N ASN A 456 -8.17 -34.94 -19.56
CA ASN A 456 -7.05 -35.81 -19.27
C ASN A 456 -6.10 -35.09 -18.31
N GLU A 457 -6.03 -35.59 -17.07
CA GLU A 457 -5.21 -35.02 -16.00
C GLU A 457 -3.73 -34.92 -16.38
N THR A 458 -3.14 -36.03 -16.85
CA THR A 458 -1.72 -36.07 -17.21
C THR A 458 -1.39 -35.08 -18.32
N GLU A 459 -2.22 -35.05 -19.37
CA GLU A 459 -2.04 -34.12 -20.49
C GLU A 459 -2.10 -32.67 -20.02
N TYR A 460 -3.08 -32.33 -19.18
CA TYR A 460 -3.25 -30.99 -18.66
C TYR A 460 -2.11 -30.58 -17.74
N LEU A 461 -1.77 -31.36 -16.71
CA LEU A 461 -0.72 -30.99 -15.77
C LEU A 461 0.65 -30.84 -16.45
N GLN A 462 0.99 -31.75 -17.37
CA GLN A 462 2.22 -31.64 -18.16
C GLN A 462 2.25 -30.36 -19.00
N SER A 463 1.11 -29.94 -19.56
CA SER A 463 1.02 -28.67 -20.31
C SER A 463 1.25 -27.44 -19.44
N GLN A 464 1.00 -27.54 -18.12
CA GLN A 464 1.25 -26.48 -17.14
C GLN A 464 2.65 -26.59 -16.50
N GLY A 465 3.43 -27.62 -16.83
CA GLY A 465 4.75 -27.87 -16.23
C GLY A 465 4.70 -28.55 -14.86
N TYR A 466 3.63 -29.28 -14.55
CA TYR A 466 3.47 -30.03 -13.31
C TYR A 466 3.34 -31.53 -13.57
N ASP A 467 3.91 -32.33 -12.67
CA ASP A 467 3.67 -33.78 -12.65
C ASP A 467 2.30 -34.10 -12.03
N VAL A 468 1.79 -35.31 -12.29
CA VAL A 468 0.55 -35.81 -11.68
C VAL A 468 0.79 -36.05 -10.18
N PRO A 469 0.08 -35.36 -9.28
CA PRO A 469 0.26 -35.53 -7.85
C PRO A 469 -0.41 -36.82 -7.34
N PRO A 470 -0.06 -37.30 -6.13
CA PRO A 470 -0.79 -38.38 -5.49
C PRO A 470 -2.27 -38.00 -5.29
N PRO A 471 -3.24 -38.81 -5.78
CA PRO A 471 -4.66 -38.47 -5.75
C PRO A 471 -5.24 -38.40 -4.33
N GLU A 472 -4.61 -39.05 -3.35
CA GLU A 472 -4.95 -38.94 -1.94
C GLU A 472 -4.63 -37.56 -1.35
N LEU A 473 -3.60 -36.89 -1.87
CA LEU A 473 -3.19 -35.55 -1.43
C LEU A 473 -3.95 -34.47 -2.20
N PHE A 474 -4.10 -34.65 -3.52
CA PHE A 474 -4.76 -33.72 -4.43
C PHE A 474 -5.90 -34.41 -5.20
N PRO A 475 -7.00 -34.77 -4.51
CA PRO A 475 -8.14 -35.39 -5.18
C PRO A 475 -8.80 -34.41 -6.15
N ILE A 476 -9.16 -34.91 -7.33
CA ILE A 476 -10.02 -34.19 -8.27
C ILE A 476 -11.44 -34.15 -7.69
N PRO A 477 -12.05 -32.98 -7.46
CA PRO A 477 -13.39 -32.88 -6.90
C PRO A 477 -14.45 -33.45 -7.85
N GLU A 478 -15.48 -34.06 -7.29
CA GLU A 478 -16.59 -34.60 -8.08
C GLU A 478 -17.56 -33.48 -8.51
N LEU A 479 -17.30 -32.90 -9.69
CA LEU A 479 -18.18 -31.93 -10.34
C LEU A 479 -18.74 -32.46 -11.66
N GLU A 480 -19.89 -31.91 -12.09
CA GLU A 480 -20.46 -32.18 -13.42
C GLU A 480 -19.52 -31.66 -14.53
N ASN A 481 -18.98 -30.46 -14.34
CA ASN A 481 -17.97 -29.89 -15.23
C ASN A 481 -16.59 -30.47 -14.90
N LYS A 482 -16.18 -31.49 -15.66
CA LYS A 482 -14.91 -32.21 -15.45
C LYS A 482 -13.66 -31.37 -15.71
N THR A 483 -13.72 -30.37 -16.60
CA THR A 483 -12.57 -29.44 -16.77
C THR A 483 -12.46 -28.47 -15.60
N LEU A 484 -13.58 -27.99 -15.06
CA LEU A 484 -13.57 -27.18 -13.83
C LEU A 484 -13.05 -27.99 -12.63
N ALA A 485 -13.45 -29.26 -12.51
CA ALA A 485 -12.92 -30.14 -11.47
C ALA A 485 -11.39 -30.29 -11.55
N LEU A 486 -10.88 -30.57 -12.75
CA LEU A 486 -9.45 -30.68 -13.00
C LEU A 486 -8.73 -29.35 -12.73
N PHE A 487 -9.34 -28.22 -13.12
CA PHE A 487 -8.82 -26.89 -12.82
C PHE A 487 -8.72 -26.66 -11.31
N ASN A 488 -9.80 -26.88 -10.55
CA ASN A 488 -9.83 -26.66 -9.10
C ASN A 488 -8.75 -27.47 -8.36
N MET A 489 -8.51 -28.72 -8.76
CA MET A 489 -7.42 -29.53 -8.20
C MET A 489 -6.05 -28.91 -8.53
N ALA A 490 -5.83 -28.52 -9.78
CA ALA A 490 -4.56 -27.90 -10.19
C ALA A 490 -4.34 -26.54 -9.53
N VAL A 491 -5.39 -25.73 -9.32
CA VAL A 491 -5.31 -24.47 -8.57
C VAL A 491 -4.80 -24.73 -7.15
N ARG A 492 -5.32 -25.76 -6.47
CA ARG A 492 -4.84 -26.16 -5.14
C ARG A 492 -3.37 -26.58 -5.17
N LEU A 493 -2.98 -27.44 -6.11
CA LEU A 493 -1.58 -27.87 -6.31
C LEU A 493 -0.64 -26.69 -6.52
N VAL A 494 -1.00 -25.75 -7.41
CA VAL A 494 -0.17 -24.57 -7.72
C VAL A 494 -0.13 -23.62 -6.53
N THR A 495 -1.27 -23.39 -5.86
CA THR A 495 -1.34 -22.57 -4.65
C THR A 495 -0.39 -23.09 -3.58
N ASP A 496 -0.38 -24.41 -3.35
CA ASP A 496 0.52 -25.05 -2.39
C ASP A 496 1.97 -24.96 -2.82
N SER A 497 2.25 -25.20 -4.11
CA SER A 497 3.62 -25.26 -4.65
C SER A 497 4.37 -23.92 -4.68
N ILE A 498 3.66 -22.80 -4.81
CA ILE A 498 4.29 -21.48 -5.02
C ILE A 498 3.80 -20.36 -4.09
N PHE A 499 2.81 -20.61 -3.22
CA PHE A 499 2.34 -19.61 -2.25
C PHE A 499 2.19 -20.19 -0.83
N ARG A 500 1.15 -21.01 -0.61
CA ARG A 500 0.69 -21.41 0.73
C ARG A 500 1.78 -22.12 1.53
N CYS A 501 2.42 -23.15 0.96
CA CYS A 501 3.34 -23.98 1.74
C CYS A 501 4.60 -23.24 2.14
N GLY A 502 5.18 -22.44 1.25
CA GLY A 502 6.39 -21.68 1.58
C GLY A 502 6.13 -20.59 2.61
N ASP A 503 4.96 -19.95 2.58
CA ASP A 503 4.57 -18.96 3.58
C ASP A 503 4.29 -19.60 4.94
N GLN A 504 3.56 -20.72 4.98
CA GLN A 504 3.34 -21.48 6.21
C GLN A 504 4.64 -22.06 6.78
N ALA A 505 5.53 -22.59 5.95
CA ALA A 505 6.85 -23.07 6.36
C ALA A 505 7.72 -21.94 6.90
N THR A 506 7.73 -20.77 6.25
CA THR A 506 8.47 -19.59 6.73
C THR A 506 7.99 -19.16 8.11
N ALA A 507 6.68 -19.07 8.32
CA ALA A 507 6.10 -18.75 9.63
C ALA A 507 6.42 -19.82 10.68
N TYR A 508 6.23 -21.10 10.35
CA TYR A 508 6.48 -22.23 11.25
C TYR A 508 7.94 -22.27 11.72
N HIS A 509 8.89 -22.35 10.79
CA HIS A 509 10.31 -22.49 11.10
C HIS A 509 10.87 -21.22 11.76
N GLY A 510 10.40 -20.03 11.36
CA GLY A 510 10.75 -18.78 12.02
C GLY A 510 10.26 -18.70 13.48
N LEU A 511 9.08 -19.24 13.79
CA LEU A 511 8.56 -19.32 15.16
C LEU A 511 9.28 -20.39 15.98
N ARG A 512 9.47 -21.60 15.44
CA ARG A 512 10.12 -22.72 16.17
C ARG A 512 11.59 -22.45 16.52
N SER A 513 12.27 -21.67 15.69
CA SER A 513 13.65 -21.21 15.94
C SER A 513 13.75 -20.00 16.88
N ASN A 514 12.62 -19.43 17.32
CA ASN A 514 12.55 -18.13 18.01
C ASN A 514 13.13 -16.95 17.20
N ARG A 515 13.26 -17.13 15.89
CA ARG A 515 13.72 -16.07 14.97
C ARG A 515 12.65 -15.01 14.78
N PHE A 516 11.38 -15.38 14.83
CA PHE A 516 10.24 -14.46 14.72
C PHE A 516 9.57 -14.24 16.07
N HIS A 517 9.01 -13.03 16.22
CA HIS A 517 7.95 -12.77 17.19
C HIS A 517 6.66 -13.50 16.77
N PRO A 518 5.60 -13.55 17.62
CA PRO A 518 4.31 -14.08 17.20
C PRO A 518 3.87 -13.52 15.85
N VAL A 519 3.41 -14.41 14.96
CA VAL A 519 3.05 -14.09 13.57
C VAL A 519 1.55 -14.15 13.42
N TYR A 520 0.96 -13.10 12.86
CA TYR A 520 -0.45 -13.13 12.45
C TYR A 520 -0.56 -13.67 11.03
N PHE A 521 -1.14 -14.86 10.88
CA PHE A 521 -1.36 -15.45 9.56
C PHE A 521 -2.80 -15.25 9.11
N TYR A 522 -3.03 -14.96 7.83
CA TYR A 522 -4.37 -14.92 7.23
C TYR A 522 -4.51 -15.76 5.97
N GLU A 523 -5.75 -16.05 5.60
CA GLU A 523 -6.12 -16.54 4.27
C GLU A 523 -7.37 -15.80 3.80
N PHE A 524 -7.30 -15.08 2.68
CA PHE A 524 -8.47 -14.46 2.05
C PHE A 524 -9.36 -15.54 1.43
N ASN A 525 -10.57 -15.66 1.96
CA ASN A 525 -11.63 -16.51 1.40
C ASN A 525 -12.83 -15.68 0.90
N ARG A 526 -12.61 -14.38 0.66
CA ARG A 526 -13.49 -13.47 -0.05
C ARG A 526 -12.62 -12.46 -0.79
N THR A 527 -12.72 -12.40 -2.11
CA THR A 527 -11.87 -11.55 -2.95
C THR A 527 -12.72 -10.70 -3.89
N TYR A 528 -12.15 -9.62 -4.38
CA TYR A 528 -12.69 -8.78 -5.45
C TYR A 528 -11.58 -8.58 -6.46
N GLN A 529 -11.71 -9.20 -7.62
CA GLN A 529 -10.61 -9.26 -8.58
C GLN A 529 -10.30 -7.87 -9.15
N ILE A 530 -9.01 -7.57 -9.31
CA ILE A 530 -8.58 -6.32 -9.93
C ILE A 530 -8.94 -6.30 -11.42
N ALA A 531 -9.11 -5.11 -11.98
CA ALA A 531 -9.42 -4.97 -13.39
C ALA A 531 -8.26 -5.54 -14.24
N GLU A 532 -8.60 -6.13 -15.39
CA GLU A 532 -7.63 -6.57 -16.41
C GLU A 532 -6.67 -7.71 -16.01
N TRP A 533 -6.71 -8.21 -14.77
CA TRP A 533 -5.93 -9.37 -14.32
C TRP A 533 -6.72 -10.22 -13.32
N PRO A 534 -6.77 -11.56 -13.45
CA PRO A 534 -6.20 -12.40 -14.52
C PRO A 534 -7.15 -12.61 -15.72
N GLN A 535 -8.29 -11.92 -15.77
CA GLN A 535 -9.33 -12.15 -16.79
C GLN A 535 -9.78 -13.63 -16.87
N LEU A 536 -9.88 -14.28 -15.71
CA LEU A 536 -10.41 -15.63 -15.58
C LEU A 536 -11.79 -15.57 -14.95
N ASP A 537 -12.81 -16.02 -15.67
CA ASP A 537 -14.21 -15.99 -15.20
C ASP A 537 -14.41 -16.73 -13.87
N VAL A 538 -13.60 -17.76 -13.60
CA VAL A 538 -13.64 -18.53 -12.34
C VAL A 538 -13.18 -17.74 -11.12
N CYS A 539 -12.48 -16.62 -11.30
CA CYS A 539 -12.09 -15.70 -10.24
C CYS A 539 -13.20 -14.71 -9.86
N GLU A 540 -14.29 -14.70 -10.62
CA GLU A 540 -15.46 -13.87 -10.35
C GLU A 540 -16.58 -14.73 -9.74
N PRO A 541 -17.34 -14.20 -8.77
CA PRO A 541 -18.49 -14.90 -8.24
C PRO A 541 -19.58 -15.10 -9.30
N PRO A 542 -20.37 -16.20 -9.21
CA PRO A 542 -21.40 -16.51 -10.19
C PRO A 542 -22.47 -15.41 -10.23
N LYS A 543 -22.79 -14.94 -11.44
CA LYS A 543 -23.81 -13.91 -11.67
C LYS A 543 -25.20 -14.55 -11.75
N THR A 544 -26.16 -13.93 -11.05
CA THR A 544 -27.57 -14.32 -11.09
C THR A 544 -28.43 -13.08 -11.32
N PRO A 545 -29.72 -13.21 -11.70
CA PRO A 545 -30.60 -12.05 -11.82
C PRO A 545 -30.71 -11.22 -10.54
N SER A 546 -30.58 -11.84 -9.35
CA SER A 546 -30.57 -11.14 -8.05
C SER A 546 -29.20 -10.57 -7.68
N HIS A 547 -28.12 -11.12 -8.23
CA HIS A 547 -26.73 -10.67 -8.03
C HIS A 547 -26.07 -10.40 -9.39
N PRO A 548 -26.42 -9.30 -10.08
CA PRO A 548 -25.91 -9.00 -11.42
C PRO A 548 -24.39 -8.75 -11.45
N TYR A 549 -23.81 -8.38 -10.31
CA TYR A 549 -22.38 -8.17 -10.12
C TYR A 549 -21.66 -9.40 -9.55
N GLY A 550 -22.36 -10.53 -9.45
CA GLY A 550 -21.87 -11.79 -8.90
C GLY A 550 -22.28 -11.97 -7.45
N ASP A 551 -22.56 -13.22 -7.05
CA ASP A 551 -22.96 -13.61 -5.70
C ASP A 551 -21.77 -14.19 -4.92
N PRO A 552 -21.15 -13.43 -3.99
CA PRO A 552 -19.99 -13.90 -3.25
C PRO A 552 -20.27 -15.05 -2.28
N SER A 553 -21.54 -15.41 -2.05
CA SER A 553 -21.93 -16.60 -1.28
C SER A 553 -21.83 -17.89 -2.10
N GLY A 554 -21.84 -17.77 -3.44
CA GLY A 554 -21.55 -18.86 -4.36
C GLY A 554 -20.07 -19.22 -4.37
N GLU A 555 -19.75 -20.44 -4.81
CA GLU A 555 -18.37 -20.91 -4.93
C GLU A 555 -17.69 -20.28 -6.16
N TYR A 556 -16.47 -19.77 -5.97
CA TYR A 556 -15.59 -19.22 -7.01
C TYR A 556 -14.14 -19.20 -6.51
N SER A 557 -13.16 -19.12 -7.41
CA SER A 557 -11.75 -19.07 -7.05
C SER A 557 -11.38 -17.72 -6.42
N LYS A 558 -10.80 -17.76 -5.22
CA LYS A 558 -10.27 -16.60 -4.51
C LYS A 558 -8.86 -16.30 -5.01
N CYS A 559 -8.80 -15.74 -6.21
CA CYS A 559 -7.56 -15.62 -6.98
C CYS A 559 -6.60 -14.55 -6.46
N HIS A 560 -5.34 -14.68 -6.88
CA HIS A 560 -4.24 -13.77 -6.60
C HIS A 560 -4.60 -12.30 -6.85
N SER A 561 -4.19 -11.43 -5.93
CA SER A 561 -4.40 -9.97 -5.95
C SER A 561 -5.84 -9.51 -5.67
N GLY A 562 -6.79 -10.44 -5.49
CA GLY A 562 -8.18 -10.10 -5.21
C GLY A 562 -8.43 -9.49 -3.82
N GLU A 563 -7.40 -9.37 -2.98
CA GLU A 563 -7.43 -8.71 -1.68
C GLU A 563 -7.15 -7.20 -1.74
N LEU A 564 -6.54 -6.71 -2.82
CA LEU A 564 -5.95 -5.36 -2.87
C LEU A 564 -6.96 -4.24 -2.66
N TYR A 565 -8.13 -4.30 -3.31
CA TYR A 565 -9.17 -3.29 -3.11
C TYR A 565 -9.70 -3.25 -1.68
N TYR A 566 -9.66 -4.38 -0.95
CA TYR A 566 -10.07 -4.43 0.45
C TYR A 566 -9.02 -3.83 1.36
N VAL A 567 -7.74 -4.18 1.18
CA VAL A 567 -6.62 -3.66 1.97
C VAL A 567 -6.53 -2.14 1.89
N PHE A 568 -6.72 -1.56 0.70
CA PHE A 568 -6.65 -0.10 0.50
C PHE A 568 -7.98 0.63 0.66
N GLY A 569 -9.10 -0.09 0.76
CA GLY A 569 -10.42 0.54 0.90
C GLY A 569 -10.94 1.20 -0.38
N ASN A 570 -10.57 0.69 -1.56
CA ASN A 570 -10.73 1.41 -2.82
C ASN A 570 -11.88 0.95 -3.74
N LEU A 571 -12.67 -0.07 -3.40
CA LEU A 571 -13.85 -0.49 -4.19
C LEU A 571 -14.71 0.68 -4.69
N PHE A 572 -15.22 1.53 -3.79
CA PHE A 572 -16.06 2.66 -4.18
C PHE A 572 -15.27 3.71 -5.00
N ARG A 573 -14.03 3.98 -4.62
CA ARG A 573 -13.14 4.92 -5.34
C ARG A 573 -12.91 4.49 -6.79
N GLN A 574 -12.85 3.18 -7.03
CA GLN A 574 -12.72 2.55 -8.34
C GLN A 574 -14.03 2.55 -9.15
N GLY A 575 -15.15 2.98 -8.57
CA GLY A 575 -16.46 2.91 -9.19
C GLY A 575 -17.00 1.47 -9.28
N LEU A 576 -16.45 0.55 -8.47
CA LEU A 576 -16.86 -0.85 -8.49
C LEU A 576 -18.17 -1.04 -7.71
N PRO A 577 -19.10 -1.86 -8.23
CA PRO A 577 -20.34 -2.14 -7.52
C PRO A 577 -20.09 -3.05 -6.32
N MET A 578 -20.82 -2.80 -5.23
CA MET A 578 -20.97 -3.77 -4.14
C MET A 578 -21.78 -4.96 -4.67
N ARG A 579 -21.28 -6.16 -4.46
CA ARG A 579 -21.88 -7.40 -4.96
C ARG A 579 -22.99 -7.92 -4.06
N ASP A 580 -22.88 -7.65 -2.77
CA ASP A 580 -23.85 -7.95 -1.71
C ASP A 580 -23.75 -6.87 -0.61
N GLU A 581 -24.53 -7.02 0.46
CA GLU A 581 -24.49 -6.13 1.63
C GLU A 581 -23.22 -6.26 2.48
N PHE A 582 -22.32 -7.21 2.16
CA PHE A 582 -21.16 -7.54 2.96
C PHE A 582 -19.84 -7.00 2.40
N ASP A 583 -19.77 -6.62 1.12
CA ASP A 583 -18.55 -6.05 0.53
C ASP A 583 -18.04 -4.81 1.29
N LEU A 584 -18.93 -3.88 1.64
CA LEU A 584 -18.57 -2.67 2.37
C LEU A 584 -18.09 -2.95 3.82
N PRO A 585 -18.86 -3.64 4.69
CA PRO A 585 -18.41 -3.91 6.05
C PRO A 585 -17.19 -4.85 6.10
N PHE A 586 -17.05 -5.77 5.14
CA PHE A 586 -15.83 -6.57 4.99
C PHE A 586 -14.63 -5.68 4.64
N GLN A 587 -14.74 -4.78 3.65
CA GLN A 587 -13.69 -3.83 3.32
C GLN A 587 -13.26 -2.97 4.51
N GLN A 588 -14.22 -2.45 5.26
CA GLN A 588 -13.98 -1.65 6.46
C GLN A 588 -13.19 -2.46 7.50
N PHE A 589 -13.61 -3.70 7.77
CA PHE A 589 -12.90 -4.59 8.70
C PHE A 589 -11.47 -4.91 8.26
N ILE A 590 -11.25 -5.17 6.97
CA ILE A 590 -9.92 -5.47 6.41
C ILE A 590 -9.00 -4.26 6.56
N LEU A 591 -9.41 -3.08 6.10
CA LEU A 591 -8.61 -1.85 6.22
C LEU A 591 -8.29 -1.52 7.67
N ASP A 592 -9.28 -1.62 8.57
CA ASP A 592 -9.10 -1.32 9.98
C ASP A 592 -8.11 -2.28 10.65
N SER A 593 -8.16 -3.57 10.29
CA SER A 593 -7.26 -4.60 10.81
C SER A 593 -5.83 -4.43 10.30
N PHE A 594 -5.65 -4.20 9.00
CA PHE A 594 -4.31 -4.01 8.40
C PHE A 594 -3.64 -2.73 8.90
N SER A 595 -4.40 -1.64 8.99
CA SER A 595 -3.89 -0.40 9.58
C SER A 595 -3.66 -0.51 11.08
N SER A 596 -4.43 -1.34 11.81
CA SER A 596 -4.16 -1.64 13.23
C SER A 596 -2.80 -2.31 13.40
N PHE A 597 -2.46 -3.26 12.54
CA PHE A 597 -1.14 -3.87 12.56
C PHE A 597 -0.02 -2.84 12.37
N ALA A 598 -0.20 -1.82 11.52
CA ALA A 598 0.76 -0.73 11.43
C ALA A 598 0.82 0.17 12.69
N ARG A 599 -0.31 0.39 13.37
CA ARG A 599 -0.38 1.21 14.60
C ARG A 599 0.25 0.52 15.82
N SER A 600 0.00 -0.78 16.00
CA SER A 600 0.28 -1.50 17.25
C SER A 600 0.95 -2.86 17.08
N PHE A 601 1.22 -3.30 15.85
CA PHE A 601 1.65 -4.67 15.50
C PHE A 601 0.68 -5.76 15.95
N ASP A 602 -0.58 -5.38 16.10
CA ASP A 602 -1.71 -6.27 16.37
C ASP A 602 -2.84 -5.92 15.39
N PRO A 603 -3.29 -6.86 14.54
CA PRO A 603 -4.36 -6.62 13.59
C PRO A 603 -5.74 -6.51 14.26
N ASN A 604 -5.85 -6.65 15.58
CA ASN A 604 -7.08 -6.36 16.33
C ASN A 604 -7.14 -4.86 16.65
N PRO A 605 -8.01 -4.07 15.99
CA PRO A 605 -8.10 -2.64 16.24
C PRO A 605 -8.53 -2.33 17.69
N ASP A 606 -7.97 -1.25 18.25
CA ASP A 606 -8.38 -0.76 19.56
C ASP A 606 -9.87 -0.39 19.57
N ALA A 607 -10.63 -0.98 20.50
CA ALA A 607 -12.07 -0.74 20.59
C ALA A 607 -12.40 0.72 20.95
N GLY A 608 -11.51 1.40 21.68
CA GLY A 608 -11.65 2.83 21.97
C GLY A 608 -11.53 3.68 20.70
N PHE A 609 -10.54 3.40 19.86
CA PHE A 609 -10.36 4.03 18.55
C PHE A 609 -11.60 3.82 17.66
N LEU A 610 -12.07 2.57 17.51
CA LEU A 610 -13.23 2.27 16.65
C LEU A 610 -14.49 3.01 17.14
N LYS A 611 -14.75 3.03 18.45
CA LYS A 611 -15.89 3.76 19.04
C LYS A 611 -15.76 5.27 18.82
N ALA A 612 -14.57 5.82 19.01
CA ALA A 612 -14.32 7.25 18.81
C ALA A 612 -14.52 7.66 17.35
N ARG A 613 -14.15 6.78 16.40
CA ARG A 613 -14.34 6.98 14.97
C ARG A 613 -15.75 6.63 14.46
N GLY A 614 -16.60 6.00 15.27
CA GLY A 614 -17.92 5.53 14.83
C GLY A 614 -17.90 4.30 13.92
N PHE A 615 -16.82 3.51 13.93
CA PHE A 615 -16.62 2.36 13.05
C PHE A 615 -17.35 1.11 13.56
N GLN A 616 -18.69 1.19 13.60
CA GLN A 616 -19.56 0.18 14.21
C GLN A 616 -19.49 -1.18 13.51
N SER A 617 -19.43 -1.23 12.18
CA SER A 617 -19.35 -2.49 11.41
C SER A 617 -18.15 -3.35 11.81
N THR A 618 -17.02 -2.71 12.12
CA THR A 618 -15.79 -3.40 12.54
C THR A 618 -15.88 -3.82 14.00
N LEU A 619 -16.51 -3.02 14.87
CA LEU A 619 -16.80 -3.44 16.26
C LEU A 619 -17.69 -4.69 16.29
N ASP A 620 -18.78 -4.68 15.51
CA ASP A 620 -19.73 -5.79 15.43
C ASP A 620 -19.03 -7.05 14.91
N GLU A 621 -18.14 -6.92 13.93
CA GLU A 621 -17.39 -8.06 13.41
C GLU A 621 -16.37 -8.61 14.41
N ILE A 622 -15.66 -7.76 15.16
CA ILE A 622 -14.73 -8.20 16.21
C ILE A 622 -15.50 -8.93 17.32
N GLU A 623 -16.67 -8.43 17.70
CA GLU A 623 -17.53 -9.09 18.69
C GLU A 623 -18.03 -10.45 18.20
N ARG A 624 -18.45 -10.52 16.93
CA ARG A 624 -18.98 -11.74 16.31
C ARG A 624 -17.93 -12.81 16.04
N ALA A 625 -16.82 -12.44 15.41
CA ALA A 625 -15.80 -13.36 14.94
C ALA A 625 -14.67 -13.58 15.97
N GLY A 626 -14.69 -12.83 17.08
CA GLY A 626 -13.66 -12.90 18.12
C GLY A 626 -12.31 -12.33 17.67
N ARG A 627 -11.38 -12.28 18.63
CA ARG A 627 -10.04 -11.71 18.47
C ARG A 627 -9.19 -12.55 17.52
N TRP A 628 -8.51 -11.95 16.56
CA TRP A 628 -7.46 -12.59 15.78
C TRP A 628 -6.30 -13.02 16.69
N HIS A 629 -6.02 -14.32 16.77
CA HIS A 629 -4.91 -14.86 17.56
C HIS A 629 -3.69 -15.08 16.67
N PRO A 630 -2.47 -14.71 17.12
CA PRO A 630 -1.26 -15.01 16.38
C PRO A 630 -0.83 -16.47 16.58
N SER A 631 -0.08 -16.99 15.61
CA SER A 631 0.76 -18.17 15.80
C SER A 631 1.95 -17.83 16.70
N THR A 632 2.35 -18.75 17.59
CA THR A 632 3.39 -18.51 18.61
C THR A 632 4.46 -19.62 18.62
N PRO A 633 5.67 -19.37 19.19
CA PRO A 633 6.77 -20.34 19.20
C PRO A 633 6.45 -21.70 19.82
N GLU A 634 5.60 -21.74 20.85
CA GLU A 634 5.20 -22.96 21.56
C GLU A 634 3.75 -23.38 21.28
N GLY A 635 3.00 -22.56 20.55
CA GLY A 635 1.58 -22.79 20.27
C GLY A 635 1.29 -23.48 18.95
N GLU A 636 0.00 -23.66 18.72
CA GLU A 636 -0.55 -24.10 17.44
C GLU A 636 -0.35 -23.03 16.36
N MET A 637 -0.12 -23.49 15.14
CA MET A 637 -0.10 -22.62 13.97
C MET A 637 -1.54 -22.35 13.55
N THR A 638 -1.93 -21.09 13.58
CA THR A 638 -3.31 -20.64 13.34
C THR A 638 -3.33 -19.53 12.30
N ARG A 639 -4.45 -19.46 11.57
CA ARG A 639 -4.75 -18.42 10.60
C ARG A 639 -6.14 -17.82 10.82
N ARG A 640 -6.29 -16.56 10.44
CA ARG A 640 -7.60 -15.91 10.27
C ARG A 640 -8.07 -16.13 8.84
N ILE A 641 -9.24 -16.76 8.68
CA ILE A 641 -9.90 -16.87 7.39
C ILE A 641 -10.71 -15.59 7.18
N LEU A 642 -10.25 -14.77 6.25
CA LEU A 642 -10.85 -13.48 5.91
C LEU A 642 -11.96 -13.70 4.88
N GLN A 643 -13.14 -13.98 5.42
CA GLN A 643 -14.44 -14.05 4.73
C GLN A 643 -15.47 -13.25 5.55
N TRP A 644 -16.76 -13.34 5.21
CA TRP A 644 -17.80 -12.68 6.00
C TRP A 644 -18.88 -13.66 6.50
N PRO A 645 -19.04 -13.85 7.82
CA PRO A 645 -18.15 -13.39 8.90
C PRO A 645 -16.78 -14.09 8.85
N SER A 646 -15.74 -13.44 9.35
CA SER A 646 -14.41 -14.02 9.46
C SER A 646 -14.37 -15.12 10.53
N SER A 647 -13.41 -16.04 10.41
CA SER A 647 -13.27 -17.17 11.33
C SER A 647 -11.80 -17.52 11.56
N HIS A 648 -11.52 -18.38 12.53
CA HIS A 648 -10.18 -18.92 12.77
C HIS A 648 -10.10 -20.38 12.35
N GLY A 649 -8.92 -20.77 11.89
CA GLY A 649 -8.58 -22.17 11.63
C GLY A 649 -7.12 -22.44 11.92
N PRO A 650 -6.71 -23.72 12.01
CA PRO A 650 -5.30 -24.10 12.05
C PRO A 650 -4.63 -23.77 10.72
N PHE A 651 -3.32 -23.95 10.61
CA PHE A 651 -2.69 -24.12 9.29
C PHE A 651 -3.24 -25.38 8.59
N VAL A 652 -3.14 -25.43 7.26
CA VAL A 652 -3.73 -26.50 6.42
C VAL A 652 -2.73 -26.95 5.38
N GLU A 653 -2.97 -28.13 4.81
CA GLU A 653 -2.17 -28.71 3.72
C GLU A 653 -0.81 -29.25 4.20
N ALA A 654 -0.68 -29.75 5.43
CA ALA A 654 0.61 -30.22 5.96
C ALA A 654 1.24 -31.34 5.10
N GLU A 655 0.48 -32.37 4.74
CA GLU A 655 0.96 -33.50 3.93
C GLU A 655 1.24 -33.08 2.47
N GLN A 656 0.41 -32.19 1.93
CA GLN A 656 0.60 -31.57 0.61
C GLN A 656 1.88 -30.74 0.58
N CYS A 657 2.14 -29.97 1.64
CA CYS A 657 3.34 -29.18 1.81
C CYS A 657 4.60 -30.04 1.96
N GLU A 658 4.52 -31.18 2.63
CA GLU A 658 5.60 -32.18 2.62
C GLU A 658 5.85 -32.72 1.21
N TYR A 659 4.79 -33.05 0.46
CA TYR A 659 4.89 -33.54 -0.92
C TYR A 659 5.55 -32.53 -1.87
N VAL A 660 5.19 -31.25 -1.79
CA VAL A 660 5.81 -30.19 -2.63
C VAL A 660 7.18 -29.72 -2.09
N GLY A 661 7.73 -30.38 -1.07
CA GLY A 661 9.07 -30.12 -0.54
C GLY A 661 9.19 -28.88 0.35
N LEU A 662 8.09 -28.40 0.93
CA LEU A 662 8.00 -27.24 1.81
C LEU A 662 7.29 -27.60 3.13
N PRO A 663 7.79 -28.59 3.91
CA PRO A 663 7.08 -29.10 5.07
C PRO A 663 6.99 -28.06 6.20
N TRP A 664 5.85 -28.11 6.89
CA TRP A 664 5.59 -27.42 8.14
C TRP A 664 4.87 -28.38 9.09
N ASN A 665 5.60 -29.04 9.98
CA ASN A 665 5.07 -29.83 11.11
C ASN A 665 6.21 -30.47 11.90
#